data_AF-A0A962WFS1-F1
#
_entry.id   AF-A0A962WFS1-F1
#
_cell.length_a   1.000
_cell.length_b   1.000
_cell.length_c   1.000
_cell.angle_alpha   90.00
_cell.angle_beta   90.00
_cell.angle_gamma   90.00
#
_symmetry.space_group_name_H-M   'P 1'
#
loop_
_entity.id
_entity.type
_entity.pdbx_description
1 polymer ?
#
loop_
_entity_poly.entity_id
_entity_poly.type
_entity_poly.pdbx_seq_one_letter_code
_entity_poly.pdbx_strand_id
1 'polypeptide(L)'
;MNLKLLPIALALACSPLVSPAQEAGPNEKPLPQSNWAAWGGTVGVRLEKSNLSGIGITVSKPSNALPLGSPRLTDGLNVTQAQDVDLFSMRQSGSIEFTASRGSFAGFLGGSLQVRGGYVLTLADGSTIPMLDFRLRPSATDSKQLDVISGDGKAWFYVDKLMYELVNDNRVMAFYTSDMRISKALAERTGHPDMVNQPAGELEILTQVTRQGAGGAKDALAVPSPSHWHGDPVPGQPGKFYQADLFMQSITIFKVQSENNTGPNGSGRVAFAPSSTLRNNVNNGSLQTTIAGQGALGISTAEYTAWIPWYSKFTSPQAPYGNDQHPFLIWNMYRINADGGIEQIGRSGVKHAFLTLNNGCAAGEDFDSHVLGRSCGDTYSSGNNDSNSALGVRSEIIPSTNQWGRCHSIFDPGCTGSFTTTPPDGGGFNRRLVVNESQISNTVHPGATYLFDSWYLARQDINIYNSMASVTGTPTWSGSNWTFAGQSNYKLGSVTDRWVENLAANTTAQNSELAISEGHTKVAVRVIDLGNGQYRYHYAVHNLDYSRPVTAGAEPNLDVISNKGFDRFRVAVPAGTNVVDNRFSDGDLDGGNDWTFSNSGGYLTWTAPAGASLDWGSLYLFTVTTSSAPAAGSSELRPATAGSPSVYDVPTLIPALSDIIFQHGFE
;
A
#
# COMPACT_ATOMS: atom_id res chain seq x y z
N MET A 1 54.24 44.27 -60.46
CA MET A 1 54.16 45.47 -61.34
C MET A 1 54.14 44.92 -62.76
N ASN A 2 52.99 44.71 -63.41
CA ASN A 2 51.98 45.68 -63.78
C ASN A 2 50.57 45.05 -63.81
N LEU A 3 49.61 45.83 -63.32
CA LEU A 3 48.17 45.67 -63.50
C LEU A 3 47.78 45.77 -64.99
N LYS A 4 46.58 45.26 -65.30
CA LYS A 4 45.42 45.92 -65.97
C LYS A 4 44.67 44.90 -66.84
N LEU A 5 43.38 44.93 -67.09
CA LEU A 5 42.15 45.53 -66.53
C LEU A 5 41.01 44.85 -67.34
N LEU A 6 39.89 44.54 -66.67
CA LEU A 6 38.49 44.36 -67.15
C LEU A 6 38.19 43.65 -68.50
N PRO A 7 37.13 42.81 -68.49
CA PRO A 7 36.19 42.79 -69.61
C PRO A 7 34.78 43.20 -69.18
N ILE A 8 34.17 44.03 -70.04
CA ILE A 8 32.74 44.30 -70.11
C ILE A 8 32.12 43.14 -70.91
N ALA A 9 31.08 42.50 -70.40
CA ALA A 9 30.32 41.47 -71.12
C ALA A 9 28.86 41.91 -71.30
N LEU A 10 28.46 41.95 -72.58
CA LEU A 10 27.10 42.17 -73.08
C LEU A 10 26.37 40.82 -73.17
N ALA A 11 25.07 40.84 -72.90
CA ALA A 11 24.19 39.70 -72.68
C ALA A 11 23.88 38.83 -73.91
N LEU A 12 23.55 37.56 -73.67
CA LEU A 12 22.61 36.80 -74.50
C LEU A 12 21.73 35.90 -73.61
N ALA A 13 20.43 36.08 -73.80
CA ALA A 13 19.35 35.48 -73.04
C ALA A 13 19.04 34.05 -73.47
N CYS A 14 18.61 33.23 -72.51
CA CYS A 14 17.65 32.14 -72.71
C CYS A 14 17.00 31.82 -71.36
N SER A 15 15.71 32.12 -71.24
CA SER A 15 14.85 31.74 -70.10
C SER A 15 14.40 30.28 -70.25
N PRO A 16 14.09 29.58 -69.13
CA PRO A 16 12.68 29.23 -68.96
C PRO A 16 12.16 29.37 -67.52
N LEU A 17 10.98 29.98 -67.43
CA LEU A 17 9.86 29.74 -66.49
C LEU A 17 10.18 29.70 -64.98
N VAL A 18 10.01 30.86 -64.36
CA VAL A 18 9.87 31.07 -62.91
C VAL A 18 8.39 30.90 -62.52
N SER A 19 8.10 29.99 -61.59
CA SER A 19 6.89 30.10 -60.74
C SER A 19 7.21 31.06 -59.60
N PRO A 20 6.28 31.93 -59.17
CA PRO A 20 6.59 32.99 -58.23
C PRO A 20 7.00 32.42 -56.87
N ALA A 21 8.13 32.91 -56.36
CA ALA A 21 8.54 32.71 -54.98
C ALA A 21 7.43 33.23 -54.07
N GLN A 22 6.84 32.34 -53.27
CA GLN A 22 6.08 32.74 -52.10
C GLN A 22 7.09 33.33 -51.10
N GLU A 23 6.89 34.60 -50.75
CA GLU A 23 7.60 35.26 -49.67
C GLU A 23 7.66 34.35 -48.45
N ALA A 24 8.85 34.18 -47.89
CA ALA A 24 9.01 33.64 -46.55
C ALA A 24 8.21 34.54 -45.61
N GLY A 25 7.05 34.05 -45.16
CA GLY A 25 6.29 34.66 -44.09
C GLY A 25 7.20 34.87 -42.87
N PRO A 26 6.95 35.91 -42.06
CA PRO A 26 7.76 36.14 -40.87
C PRO A 26 7.81 34.85 -40.06
N ASN A 27 9.01 34.46 -39.63
CA ASN A 27 9.23 33.43 -38.61
C ASN A 27 8.17 33.64 -37.52
N GLU A 28 7.12 32.82 -37.50
CA GLU A 28 6.23 32.75 -36.37
C GLU A 28 7.12 32.28 -35.22
N LYS A 29 7.46 33.22 -34.33
CA LYS A 29 7.87 32.88 -32.98
C LYS A 29 6.85 31.85 -32.50
N PRO A 30 7.27 30.70 -31.94
CA PRO A 30 6.32 29.82 -31.27
C PRO A 30 5.51 30.70 -30.32
N LEU A 31 4.18 30.69 -30.46
CA LEU A 31 3.31 31.36 -29.51
C LEU A 31 3.76 30.93 -28.11
N PRO A 32 3.96 31.86 -27.15
CA PRO A 32 4.27 31.48 -25.78
C PRO A 32 3.17 30.52 -25.31
N GLN A 33 3.52 29.25 -25.13
CA GLN A 33 2.56 28.22 -24.74
C GLN A 33 1.98 28.62 -23.39
N SER A 34 0.67 28.84 -23.33
CA SER A 34 0.00 29.29 -22.11
C SER A 34 0.01 28.20 -21.05
N ASN A 35 0.41 28.54 -19.83
CA ASN A 35 0.28 27.67 -18.66
C ASN A 35 -1.19 27.35 -18.39
N TRP A 36 -1.45 26.16 -17.83
CA TRP A 36 -2.78 25.82 -17.34
C TRP A 36 -3.11 26.68 -16.11
N ALA A 37 -4.38 27.03 -15.94
CA ALA A 37 -4.86 27.71 -14.75
C ALA A 37 -6.20 27.13 -14.28
N ALA A 38 -6.37 27.04 -12.97
CA ALA A 38 -7.61 26.59 -12.34
C ALA A 38 -7.96 27.42 -11.09
N TRP A 39 -9.25 27.56 -10.81
CA TRP A 39 -9.78 28.23 -9.62
C TRP A 39 -11.21 27.76 -9.30
N GLY A 40 -11.77 28.19 -8.17
CA GLY A 40 -13.12 27.80 -7.78
C GLY A 40 -13.26 26.29 -7.52
N GLY A 41 -14.49 25.80 -7.39
CA GLY A 41 -14.77 24.40 -7.03
C GLY A 41 -14.81 24.18 -5.51
N THR A 42 -14.35 23.02 -5.04
CA THR A 42 -14.46 22.59 -3.64
C THR A 42 -13.18 21.97 -3.08
N VAL A 43 -12.98 22.12 -1.78
CA VAL A 43 -11.97 21.37 -1.00
C VAL A 43 -12.69 20.55 0.07
N GLY A 44 -12.47 19.24 0.09
CA GLY A 44 -12.86 18.36 1.18
C GLY A 44 -11.71 18.21 2.17
N VAL A 45 -11.97 18.32 3.47
CA VAL A 45 -10.96 18.13 4.52
C VAL A 45 -11.42 17.06 5.49
N ARG A 46 -10.58 16.03 5.70
CA ARG A 46 -10.69 15.09 6.83
C ARG A 46 -9.50 15.31 7.74
N LEU A 47 -9.72 15.73 8.97
CA LEU A 47 -8.64 15.96 9.95
C LEU A 47 -8.38 14.71 10.77
N GLU A 48 -7.09 14.37 10.97
CA GLU A 48 -6.66 13.37 11.93
C GLU A 48 -6.68 13.94 13.34
N LYS A 49 -7.90 14.10 13.88
CA LYS A 49 -8.15 14.77 15.16
C LYS A 49 -7.35 14.15 16.30
N SER A 50 -7.12 12.83 16.29
CA SER A 50 -6.36 12.14 17.32
C SER A 50 -4.87 12.51 17.32
N ASN A 51 -4.28 12.81 16.15
CA ASN A 51 -2.90 13.29 16.05
C ASN A 51 -2.79 14.74 16.52
N LEU A 52 -3.74 15.58 16.12
CA LEU A 52 -3.81 16.98 16.54
C LEU A 52 -4.04 17.10 18.06
N SER A 53 -4.95 16.31 18.63
CA SER A 53 -5.17 16.29 20.09
C SER A 53 -3.95 15.80 20.85
N GLY A 54 -3.21 14.85 20.27
CA GLY A 54 -1.95 14.33 20.83
C GLY A 54 -0.85 15.39 20.97
N ILE A 55 -0.97 16.53 20.27
CA ILE A 55 -0.06 17.69 20.42
C ILE A 55 -0.74 18.90 21.08
N GLY A 56 -1.82 18.67 21.81
CA GLY A 56 -2.54 19.70 22.54
C GLY A 56 -3.38 20.63 21.67
N ILE A 57 -3.74 20.23 20.45
CA ILE A 57 -4.63 20.99 19.58
C ILE A 57 -6.07 20.50 19.72
N THR A 58 -6.97 21.41 20.05
CA THR A 58 -8.41 21.21 19.94
C THR A 58 -8.93 21.88 18.66
N VAL A 59 -9.68 21.14 17.84
CA VAL A 59 -10.23 21.65 16.59
C VAL A 59 -11.67 22.11 16.79
N SER A 60 -12.00 23.32 16.36
CA SER A 60 -13.39 23.81 16.37
C SER A 60 -14.31 22.99 15.47
N LYS A 61 -15.63 23.18 15.60
CA LYS A 61 -16.55 22.79 14.54
C LYS A 61 -16.17 23.51 13.23
N PRO A 62 -16.38 22.89 12.06
CA PRO A 62 -16.10 23.54 10.78
C PRO A 62 -16.99 24.78 10.61
N SER A 63 -16.39 25.87 10.14
CA SER A 63 -17.08 27.12 9.84
C SER A 63 -17.33 27.22 8.34
N ASN A 64 -18.57 27.51 7.93
CA ASN A 64 -18.99 27.61 6.53
C ASN A 64 -18.76 26.34 5.69
N ALA A 65 -18.81 25.16 6.31
CA ALA A 65 -18.88 23.91 5.56
C ALA A 65 -20.18 23.85 4.74
N LEU A 66 -20.07 23.31 3.52
CA LEU A 66 -21.20 23.01 2.66
C LEU A 66 -22.03 21.88 3.27
N PRO A 67 -23.37 21.85 3.06
CA PRO A 67 -24.22 20.75 3.49
C PRO A 67 -23.72 19.38 2.98
N LEU A 68 -23.95 18.33 3.76
CA LEU A 68 -23.69 16.95 3.32
C LEU A 68 -24.40 16.66 2.00
N GLY A 69 -23.70 16.02 1.05
CA GLY A 69 -24.23 15.73 -0.28
C GLY A 69 -24.28 16.93 -1.24
N SER A 70 -23.62 18.04 -0.91
CA SER A 70 -23.46 19.15 -1.85
C SER A 70 -22.78 18.69 -3.15
N PRO A 71 -23.21 19.20 -4.33
CA PRO A 71 -22.67 18.76 -5.61
C PRO A 71 -21.16 18.96 -5.73
N ARG A 72 -20.49 18.00 -6.37
CA ARG A 72 -19.07 18.05 -6.69
C ARG A 72 -18.87 18.16 -8.20
N LEU A 73 -17.73 18.72 -8.60
CA LEU A 73 -17.38 18.84 -10.03
C LEU A 73 -17.16 17.49 -10.73
N THR A 74 -17.06 16.41 -9.97
CA THR A 74 -16.84 15.04 -10.44
C THR A 74 -18.10 14.17 -10.40
N ASP A 75 -19.25 14.71 -10.01
CA ASP A 75 -20.51 13.96 -9.96
C ASP A 75 -20.88 13.44 -11.35
N GLY A 76 -21.26 12.15 -11.41
CA GLY A 76 -21.63 11.47 -12.65
C GLY A 76 -20.45 10.99 -13.51
N LEU A 77 -19.19 11.22 -13.11
CA LEU A 77 -18.01 10.79 -13.86
C LEU A 77 -17.51 9.38 -13.52
N ASN A 78 -18.17 8.69 -12.58
CA ASN A 78 -17.76 7.37 -12.05
C ASN A 78 -16.29 7.32 -11.58
N VAL A 79 -15.86 8.37 -10.87
CA VAL A 79 -14.52 8.48 -10.29
C VAL A 79 -14.60 8.39 -8.76
N THR A 80 -13.46 8.12 -8.12
CA THR A 80 -13.37 8.10 -6.66
C THR A 80 -13.74 9.48 -6.08
N GLN A 81 -14.42 9.47 -4.94
CA GLN A 81 -14.78 10.66 -4.18
C GLN A 81 -14.46 10.45 -2.70
N ALA A 82 -13.88 11.46 -2.06
CA ALA A 82 -13.59 11.42 -0.64
C ALA A 82 -14.89 11.33 0.17
N GLN A 83 -14.93 10.43 1.14
CA GLN A 83 -16.04 10.23 2.07
C GLN A 83 -15.64 10.80 3.45
N ASP A 84 -16.64 11.11 4.28
CA ASP A 84 -16.42 11.61 5.65
C ASP A 84 -15.52 12.86 5.74
N VAL A 85 -15.71 13.79 4.80
CA VAL A 85 -14.99 15.06 4.71
C VAL A 85 -15.91 16.24 5.01
N ASP A 86 -15.36 17.27 5.66
CA ASP A 86 -15.98 18.59 5.68
C ASP A 86 -15.69 19.29 4.35
N LEU A 87 -16.72 19.58 3.57
CA LEU A 87 -16.59 20.16 2.23
C LEU A 87 -16.70 21.69 2.31
N PHE A 88 -15.80 22.41 1.64
CA PHE A 88 -15.78 23.87 1.58
C PHE A 88 -15.75 24.36 0.13
N SER A 89 -16.42 25.46 -0.14
CA SER A 89 -16.32 26.12 -1.45
C SER A 89 -15.00 26.88 -1.60
N MET A 90 -14.46 26.96 -2.81
CA MET A 90 -13.32 27.80 -3.14
C MET A 90 -13.76 29.11 -3.80
N ARG A 91 -13.01 30.18 -3.55
CA ARG A 91 -13.24 31.46 -4.21
C ARG A 91 -12.91 31.37 -5.70
N GLN A 92 -13.73 32.01 -6.51
CA GLN A 92 -13.43 32.33 -7.90
C GLN A 92 -12.62 33.63 -7.96
N SER A 93 -11.47 33.64 -7.26
CA SER A 93 -10.52 34.75 -7.21
C SER A 93 -9.14 34.23 -6.88
N GLY A 94 -8.16 34.47 -7.77
CA GLY A 94 -6.84 33.84 -7.70
C GLY A 94 -6.86 32.44 -8.30
N SER A 95 -5.91 32.17 -9.20
CA SER A 95 -5.76 30.86 -9.84
C SER A 95 -4.50 30.17 -9.35
N ILE A 96 -4.54 28.84 -9.32
CA ILE A 96 -3.33 28.04 -9.32
C ILE A 96 -2.92 27.79 -10.77
N GLU A 97 -1.61 27.87 -11.04
CA GLU A 97 -1.05 27.57 -12.35
C GLU A 97 -0.30 26.25 -12.33
N PHE A 98 -0.39 25.49 -13.42
CA PHE A 98 0.23 24.17 -13.54
C PHE A 98 0.62 23.83 -14.98
N THR A 99 1.40 22.76 -15.11
CA THR A 99 1.70 22.11 -16.38
C THR A 99 1.01 20.76 -16.47
N ALA A 100 0.69 20.37 -17.70
CA ALA A 100 0.24 19.02 -18.02
C ALA A 100 1.21 18.38 -19.02
N SER A 101 1.31 17.06 -18.97
CA SER A 101 2.04 16.24 -19.94
C SER A 101 1.24 14.98 -20.19
N ARG A 102 1.07 14.61 -21.47
CA ARG A 102 0.34 13.42 -21.91
C ARG A 102 -1.04 13.25 -21.26
N GLY A 103 -1.76 14.36 -21.08
CA GLY A 103 -3.10 14.36 -20.50
C GLY A 103 -3.16 14.24 -18.98
N SER A 104 -2.01 14.40 -18.30
CA SER A 104 -1.91 14.30 -16.84
C SER A 104 -1.20 15.51 -16.24
N PHE A 105 -1.46 15.80 -14.96
CA PHE A 105 -0.77 16.88 -14.24
C PHE A 105 0.72 16.57 -14.08
N ALA A 106 1.57 17.57 -14.38
CA ALA A 106 3.03 17.44 -14.36
C ALA A 106 3.71 18.30 -13.27
N GLY A 107 2.97 19.21 -12.63
CA GLY A 107 3.48 20.03 -11.54
C GLY A 107 2.86 21.43 -11.52
N PHE A 108 2.86 22.04 -10.34
CA PHE A 108 2.48 23.43 -10.14
C PHE A 108 3.58 24.39 -10.58
N LEU A 109 3.17 25.57 -11.01
CA LEU A 109 4.04 26.68 -11.41
C LEU A 109 3.94 27.86 -10.44
N GLY A 110 2.79 28.03 -9.78
CA GLY A 110 2.57 29.14 -8.86
C GLY A 110 1.08 29.43 -8.64
N GLY A 111 0.79 30.62 -8.10
CA GLY A 111 -0.57 31.04 -7.78
C GLY A 111 -1.09 30.48 -6.45
N SER A 112 -2.40 30.54 -6.24
CA SER A 112 -3.02 29.99 -5.03
C SER A 112 -4.52 29.79 -5.18
N LEU A 113 -5.07 28.81 -4.48
CA LEU A 113 -6.51 28.64 -4.27
C LEU A 113 -6.87 29.15 -2.88
N GLN A 114 -8.00 29.86 -2.75
CA GLN A 114 -8.49 30.32 -1.46
C GLN A 114 -9.81 29.61 -1.11
N VAL A 115 -9.84 28.95 0.04
CA VAL A 115 -11.02 28.28 0.57
C VAL A 115 -11.95 29.30 1.25
N ARG A 116 -13.25 29.02 1.30
CA ARG A 116 -14.25 29.79 2.07
C ARG A 116 -14.68 28.96 3.29
N GLY A 117 -14.23 29.35 4.47
CA GLY A 117 -14.44 28.59 5.70
C GLY A 117 -13.18 27.89 6.21
N GLY A 118 -13.37 26.89 7.06
CA GLY A 118 -12.28 26.11 7.66
C GLY A 118 -12.46 25.96 9.18
N TYR A 119 -11.35 26.02 9.91
CA TYR A 119 -11.32 25.69 11.35
C TYR A 119 -10.57 26.75 12.16
N VAL A 120 -10.84 26.77 13.47
CA VAL A 120 -9.97 27.40 14.45
C VAL A 120 -9.31 26.29 15.26
N LEU A 121 -7.97 26.33 15.32
CA LEU A 121 -7.18 25.41 16.14
C LEU A 121 -6.85 26.12 17.46
N THR A 122 -7.34 25.58 18.58
CA THR A 122 -7.00 26.08 19.92
C THR A 122 -5.85 25.26 20.47
N LEU A 123 -4.79 25.93 20.90
CA LEU A 123 -3.60 25.30 21.46
C LEU A 123 -3.73 25.13 22.97
N ALA A 124 -2.86 24.30 23.56
CA ALA A 124 -2.83 24.04 25.01
C ALA A 124 -2.60 25.30 25.87
N ASP A 125 -1.92 26.32 25.32
CA ASP A 125 -1.70 27.62 25.98
C ASP A 125 -2.93 28.56 25.91
N GLY A 126 -4.03 28.12 25.31
CA GLY A 126 -5.26 28.88 25.11
C GLY A 126 -5.24 29.82 23.90
N SER A 127 -4.10 29.98 23.23
CA SER A 127 -4.02 30.76 21.98
C SER A 127 -4.64 29.99 20.81
N THR A 128 -4.87 30.69 19.70
CA THR A 128 -5.55 30.12 18.53
C THR A 128 -4.77 30.32 17.23
N ILE A 129 -4.83 29.33 16.34
CA ILE A 129 -4.42 29.43 14.94
C ILE A 129 -5.70 29.41 14.07
N PRO A 130 -6.12 30.56 13.51
CA PRO A 130 -7.31 30.62 12.66
C PRO A 130 -6.97 30.10 11.25
N MET A 131 -7.38 28.86 10.96
CA MET A 131 -7.37 28.27 9.62
C MET A 131 -8.68 28.59 8.88
N LEU A 132 -9.16 29.83 9.01
CA LEU A 132 -10.32 30.34 8.27
C LEU A 132 -9.85 30.99 6.97
N ASP A 133 -10.54 30.70 5.88
CA ASP A 133 -10.22 31.18 4.54
C ASP A 133 -8.76 30.91 4.14
N PHE A 134 -8.25 29.74 4.54
CA PHE A 134 -6.88 29.32 4.29
C PHE A 134 -6.59 29.22 2.79
N ARG A 135 -5.31 29.37 2.44
CA ARG A 135 -4.84 29.29 1.06
C ARG A 135 -4.07 28.01 0.84
N LEU A 136 -4.30 27.39 -0.31
CA LEU A 136 -3.46 26.35 -0.88
C LEU A 136 -2.52 27.01 -1.88
N ARG A 137 -1.22 26.98 -1.63
CA ARG A 137 -0.20 27.61 -2.47
C ARG A 137 0.86 26.58 -2.86
N PRO A 138 1.31 26.49 -4.12
CA PRO A 138 2.45 25.68 -4.49
C PRO A 138 3.64 25.91 -3.58
N SER A 139 4.26 24.82 -3.13
CA SER A 139 5.50 24.87 -2.37
C SER A 139 6.61 25.48 -3.24
N ALA A 140 7.48 26.28 -2.60
CA ALA A 140 8.65 26.83 -3.28
C ALA A 140 9.74 25.78 -3.54
N THR A 141 9.66 24.61 -2.90
CA THR A 141 10.71 23.58 -2.94
C THR A 141 10.31 22.32 -3.70
N ASP A 142 9.00 22.10 -3.92
CA ASP A 142 8.48 20.92 -4.62
C ASP A 142 7.24 21.30 -5.43
N SER A 143 7.30 21.09 -6.75
CA SER A 143 6.21 21.42 -7.68
C SER A 143 5.00 20.50 -7.54
N LYS A 144 5.06 19.43 -6.75
CA LYS A 144 3.93 18.54 -6.45
C LYS A 144 3.47 18.64 -4.99
N GLN A 145 3.79 19.75 -4.32
CA GLN A 145 3.32 20.03 -2.96
C GLN A 145 2.57 21.36 -2.87
N LEU A 146 1.65 21.47 -1.90
CA LEU A 146 0.94 22.70 -1.56
C LEU A 146 1.15 23.04 -0.09
N ASP A 147 1.52 24.27 0.22
CA ASP A 147 1.45 24.83 1.57
C ASP A 147 -0.02 25.14 1.93
N VAL A 148 -0.43 24.82 3.16
CA VAL A 148 -1.71 25.24 3.74
C VAL A 148 -1.48 26.44 4.64
N ILE A 149 -1.85 27.61 4.16
CA ILE A 149 -1.44 28.90 4.71
C ILE A 149 -2.61 29.61 5.37
N SER A 150 -2.42 30.05 6.60
CA SER A 150 -3.46 30.81 7.33
C SER A 150 -3.47 32.30 6.95
N GLY A 151 -4.42 33.05 7.52
CA GLY A 151 -4.50 34.51 7.31
C GLY A 151 -3.25 35.28 7.73
N ASP A 152 -2.44 34.73 8.63
CA ASP A 152 -1.16 35.30 9.08
C ASP A 152 0.01 35.06 8.11
N GLY A 153 -0.22 34.34 7.00
CA GLY A 153 0.79 34.03 5.99
C GLY A 153 1.72 32.87 6.33
N LYS A 154 1.53 32.18 7.46
CA LYS A 154 2.33 31.00 7.84
C LYS A 154 1.73 29.70 7.31
N ALA A 155 2.61 28.81 6.86
CA ALA A 155 2.28 27.44 6.47
C ALA A 155 2.29 26.53 7.71
N TRP A 156 1.12 26.24 8.26
CA TRP A 156 0.97 25.36 9.43
C TRP A 156 0.90 23.88 9.04
N PHE A 157 0.48 23.62 7.81
CA PHE A 157 0.49 22.30 7.20
C PHE A 157 1.03 22.41 5.78
N TYR A 158 1.40 21.27 5.22
CA TYR A 158 1.64 21.13 3.79
C TYR A 158 0.92 19.87 3.29
N VAL A 159 0.72 19.81 1.98
CA VAL A 159 0.02 18.73 1.29
C VAL A 159 0.97 18.09 0.30
N ASP A 160 1.08 16.76 0.37
CA ASP A 160 1.86 15.95 -0.56
C ASP A 160 1.07 14.71 -1.02
N LYS A 161 1.72 13.83 -1.80
CA LYS A 161 1.13 12.57 -2.30
C LYS A 161 -0.21 12.76 -2.99
N LEU A 162 -0.25 13.74 -3.89
CA LEU A 162 -1.43 14.14 -4.67
C LEU A 162 -1.86 13.00 -5.61
N MET A 163 -3.04 12.40 -5.39
CA MET A 163 -3.67 11.47 -6.34
C MET A 163 -4.58 12.24 -7.29
N TYR A 164 -4.17 12.41 -8.54
CA TYR A 164 -4.77 13.40 -9.45
C TYR A 164 -5.18 12.86 -10.81
N GLU A 165 -6.18 13.51 -11.40
CA GLU A 165 -6.56 13.36 -12.80
C GLU A 165 -7.08 14.68 -13.40
N LEU A 166 -6.92 14.82 -14.71
CA LEU A 166 -7.68 15.79 -15.50
C LEU A 166 -8.91 15.09 -16.08
N VAL A 167 -10.10 15.53 -15.64
CA VAL A 167 -11.38 14.91 -15.98
C VAL A 167 -12.32 15.90 -16.65
N ASN A 168 -13.44 15.38 -17.18
CA ASN A 168 -14.45 16.17 -17.91
C ASN A 168 -13.82 17.00 -19.04
N ASP A 169 -13.15 16.32 -19.98
CA ASP A 169 -12.40 16.94 -21.09
C ASP A 169 -11.37 18.00 -20.63
N ASN A 170 -10.62 17.65 -19.57
CA ASN A 170 -9.64 18.52 -18.91
C ASN A 170 -10.22 19.84 -18.37
N ARG A 171 -11.52 19.88 -18.04
CA ARG A 171 -12.18 21.05 -17.44
C ARG A 171 -12.14 21.04 -15.92
N VAL A 172 -11.80 19.89 -15.33
CA VAL A 172 -11.67 19.73 -13.88
C VAL A 172 -10.30 19.12 -13.60
N MET A 173 -9.56 19.77 -12.71
CA MET A 173 -8.37 19.20 -12.09
C MET A 173 -8.82 18.62 -10.76
N ALA A 174 -8.86 17.30 -10.69
CA ALA A 174 -9.31 16.56 -9.52
C ALA A 174 -8.09 16.00 -8.79
N PHE A 175 -7.98 16.33 -7.50
CA PHE A 175 -7.12 15.65 -6.55
C PHE A 175 -8.04 14.89 -5.60
N TYR A 176 -8.18 13.58 -5.78
CA TYR A 176 -9.17 12.78 -5.05
C TYR A 176 -8.78 12.55 -3.59
N THR A 177 -7.48 12.43 -3.33
CA THR A 177 -6.90 12.29 -2.00
C THR A 177 -5.50 12.87 -2.02
N SER A 178 -5.10 13.47 -0.91
CA SER A 178 -3.77 14.05 -0.70
C SER A 178 -3.46 14.09 0.78
N ASP A 179 -2.23 13.76 1.17
CA ASP A 179 -1.84 13.74 2.58
C ASP A 179 -1.61 15.17 3.06
N MET A 180 -2.30 15.59 4.12
CA MET A 180 -1.97 16.81 4.86
C MET A 180 -1.05 16.47 6.03
N ARG A 181 0.10 17.13 6.10
CA ARG A 181 1.14 16.86 7.09
C ARG A 181 1.43 18.07 7.97
N ILE A 182 1.78 17.80 9.22
CA ILE A 182 2.19 18.82 10.19
C ILE A 182 3.50 19.46 9.70
N SER A 183 3.49 20.78 9.52
CA SER A 183 4.71 21.51 9.15
C SER A 183 5.65 21.66 10.34
N LYS A 184 6.93 21.95 10.06
CA LYS A 184 7.90 22.31 11.08
C LYS A 184 7.42 23.47 11.96
N ALA A 185 6.79 24.48 11.37
CA ALA A 185 6.30 25.64 12.11
C ALA A 185 5.21 25.29 13.12
N LEU A 186 4.29 24.37 12.76
CA LEU A 186 3.26 23.92 13.70
C LEU A 186 3.85 23.08 14.83
N ALA A 187 4.71 22.12 14.48
CA ALA A 187 5.41 21.28 15.44
C ALA A 187 6.21 22.10 16.47
N GLU A 188 6.94 23.13 16.02
CA GLU A 188 7.66 24.06 16.90
C GLU A 188 6.69 24.89 17.75
N ARG A 189 5.58 25.36 17.18
CA ARG A 189 4.58 26.16 17.90
C ARG A 189 3.91 25.39 19.04
N THR A 190 3.74 24.07 18.88
CA THR A 190 3.17 23.18 19.89
C THR A 190 4.22 22.53 20.79
N GLY A 191 5.52 22.71 20.53
CA GLY A 191 6.58 22.08 21.32
C GLY A 191 6.73 20.57 21.08
N HIS A 192 6.32 20.07 19.90
CA HIS A 192 6.33 18.65 19.52
C HIS A 192 7.16 18.41 18.25
N PRO A 193 8.50 18.51 18.30
CA PRO A 193 9.37 18.33 17.12
C PRO A 193 9.31 16.91 16.54
N ASP A 194 8.90 15.91 17.34
CA ASP A 194 8.64 14.53 16.93
C ASP A 194 7.48 14.42 15.93
N MET A 195 6.63 15.45 15.85
CA MET A 195 5.42 15.45 15.02
C MET A 195 5.61 16.10 13.64
N VAL A 196 6.81 16.57 13.32
CA VAL A 196 7.13 17.05 11.97
C VAL A 196 6.86 15.96 10.93
N ASN A 197 6.17 16.31 9.85
CA ASN A 197 5.77 15.42 8.76
C ASN A 197 4.76 14.32 9.13
N GLN A 198 4.27 14.26 10.38
CA GLN A 198 3.23 13.32 10.77
C GLN A 198 1.88 13.70 10.13
N PRO A 199 0.99 12.73 9.87
CA PRO A 199 -0.33 13.00 9.30
C PRO A 199 -1.16 13.94 10.18
N ALA A 200 -1.71 14.98 9.56
CA ALA A 200 -2.66 15.91 10.15
C ALA A 200 -4.07 15.76 9.56
N GLY A 201 -4.19 15.17 8.37
CA GLY A 201 -5.45 14.98 7.66
C GLY A 201 -5.25 14.55 6.21
N GLU A 202 -6.35 14.55 5.47
CA GLU A 202 -6.45 14.27 4.04
C GLU A 202 -7.24 15.39 3.36
N LEU A 203 -6.85 15.74 2.13
CA LEU A 203 -7.56 16.70 1.28
C LEU A 203 -8.07 16.06 -0.01
N GLU A 204 -9.31 16.38 -0.36
CA GLU A 204 -9.82 16.35 -1.73
C GLU A 204 -9.81 17.78 -2.28
N ILE A 205 -9.32 18.00 -3.49
CA ILE A 205 -9.33 19.32 -4.15
C ILE A 205 -9.90 19.14 -5.55
N LEU A 206 -11.08 19.71 -5.79
CA LEU A 206 -11.74 19.70 -7.10
C LEU A 206 -11.81 21.13 -7.60
N THR A 207 -10.98 21.48 -8.57
CA THR A 207 -10.86 22.85 -9.08
C THR A 207 -11.19 22.93 -10.57
N GLN A 208 -11.86 24.02 -10.97
CA GLN A 208 -12.27 24.22 -12.35
C GLN A 208 -11.11 24.80 -13.15
N VAL A 209 -10.74 24.12 -14.24
CA VAL A 209 -9.76 24.60 -15.21
C VAL A 209 -10.39 25.74 -16.02
N THR A 210 -9.82 26.94 -15.90
CA THR A 210 -10.25 28.12 -16.63
C THR A 210 -9.43 28.41 -17.87
N ARG A 211 -8.21 27.90 -17.90
CA ARG A 211 -7.31 28.02 -19.04
C ARG A 211 -6.60 26.70 -19.24
N GLN A 212 -6.78 26.11 -20.41
CA GLN A 212 -6.01 24.94 -20.83
C GLN A 212 -4.71 25.40 -21.49
N GLY A 213 -3.64 24.65 -21.24
CA GLY A 213 -2.34 24.81 -21.88
C GLY A 213 -1.99 23.64 -22.79
N ALA A 214 -0.72 23.53 -23.17
CA ALA A 214 -0.22 22.37 -23.91
C ALA A 214 -0.14 21.11 -23.03
N GLY A 215 -0.04 19.93 -23.65
CA GLY A 215 0.21 18.66 -22.95
C GLY A 215 -1.01 18.03 -22.28
N GLY A 216 -2.22 18.58 -22.44
CA GLY A 216 -3.47 17.97 -21.94
C GLY A 216 -4.09 16.92 -22.86
N ALA A 217 -3.55 16.72 -24.06
CA ALA A 217 -3.98 15.62 -24.90
C ALA A 217 -3.50 14.29 -24.30
N LYS A 218 -4.43 13.39 -24.01
CA LYS A 218 -4.11 11.99 -23.72
C LYS A 218 -3.56 11.35 -24.99
N ASP A 219 -2.76 10.30 -24.83
CA ASP A 219 -2.49 9.42 -25.96
C ASP A 219 -3.83 8.87 -26.48
N ALA A 220 -3.95 8.67 -27.79
CA ALA A 220 -5.22 8.27 -28.40
C ALA A 220 -5.83 7.09 -27.61
N LEU A 221 -7.10 7.23 -27.20
CA LEU A 221 -7.89 6.52 -26.16
C LEU A 221 -7.95 4.97 -26.21
N ALA A 222 -6.87 4.30 -26.59
CA ALA A 222 -6.73 2.86 -26.49
C ALA A 222 -5.37 2.57 -25.84
N VAL A 223 -5.38 1.56 -24.98
CA VAL A 223 -4.21 0.75 -24.65
C VAL A 223 -3.33 0.66 -25.91
N PRO A 224 -2.07 1.17 -25.89
CA PRO A 224 -1.26 1.22 -27.08
C PRO A 224 -1.16 -0.15 -27.75
N SER A 225 -1.25 -0.18 -29.07
CA SER A 225 -1.13 -1.42 -29.86
C SER A 225 0.27 -1.53 -30.46
N PRO A 226 0.95 -2.69 -30.32
CA PRO A 226 0.51 -3.87 -29.58
C PRO A 226 0.54 -3.64 -28.06
N SER A 227 -0.37 -4.30 -27.34
CA SER A 227 -0.39 -4.23 -25.88
C SER A 227 0.75 -5.00 -25.25
N HIS A 228 1.12 -4.63 -24.03
CA HIS A 228 2.12 -5.33 -23.22
C HIS A 228 1.45 -6.01 -22.00
N TRP A 229 0.27 -6.63 -22.17
CA TRP A 229 -0.36 -7.35 -21.06
C TRP A 229 0.40 -8.64 -20.75
N HIS A 230 0.25 -9.14 -19.53
CA HIS A 230 0.83 -10.43 -19.16
C HIS A 230 0.36 -11.51 -20.13
N GLY A 231 1.30 -12.24 -20.73
CA GLY A 231 1.04 -13.30 -21.70
C GLY A 231 0.92 -12.82 -23.16
N ASP A 232 0.94 -11.51 -23.41
CA ASP A 232 1.03 -11.00 -24.79
C ASP A 232 2.40 -11.36 -25.40
N PRO A 233 2.45 -11.77 -26.68
CA PRO A 233 3.70 -12.05 -27.36
C PRO A 233 4.49 -10.76 -27.59
N VAL A 234 5.80 -10.81 -27.38
CA VAL A 234 6.68 -9.66 -27.59
C VAL A 234 6.96 -9.50 -29.10
N PRO A 235 6.61 -8.34 -29.72
CA PRO A 235 6.81 -8.12 -31.14
C PRO A 235 8.27 -8.30 -31.56
N GLY A 236 8.50 -9.11 -32.61
CA GLY A 236 9.85 -9.38 -33.12
C GLY A 236 10.70 -10.32 -32.28
N GLN A 237 10.17 -10.90 -31.20
CA GLN A 237 10.89 -11.81 -30.30
C GLN A 237 10.13 -13.15 -30.18
N PRO A 238 10.35 -14.11 -31.10
CA PRO A 238 9.63 -15.38 -31.11
C PRO A 238 9.76 -16.15 -29.79
N GLY A 239 8.62 -16.59 -29.24
CA GLY A 239 8.55 -17.37 -27.99
C GLY A 239 8.77 -16.56 -26.71
N LYS A 240 8.85 -15.22 -26.80
CA LYS A 240 8.92 -14.33 -25.64
C LYS A 240 7.56 -13.70 -25.38
N PHE A 241 7.23 -13.55 -24.10
CA PHE A 241 5.97 -13.00 -23.63
C PHE A 241 6.23 -11.97 -22.54
N TYR A 242 5.37 -10.96 -22.46
CA TYR A 242 5.38 -10.02 -21.35
C TYR A 242 4.91 -10.72 -20.06
N GLN A 243 5.54 -10.40 -18.93
CA GLN A 243 5.18 -10.94 -17.62
C GLN A 243 5.10 -9.84 -16.56
N ALA A 244 4.05 -9.91 -15.75
CA ALA A 244 3.81 -9.00 -14.63
C ALA A 244 4.73 -9.36 -13.46
N ASP A 245 5.47 -8.38 -12.95
CA ASP A 245 6.33 -8.56 -11.79
C ASP A 245 6.45 -7.23 -11.03
N LEU A 246 5.85 -7.14 -9.84
CA LEU A 246 5.80 -5.94 -9.02
C LEU A 246 6.82 -5.97 -7.89
N PHE A 247 7.37 -4.80 -7.58
CA PHE A 247 8.33 -4.65 -6.50
C PHE A 247 7.83 -3.62 -5.51
N MET A 248 7.89 -3.93 -4.22
CA MET A 248 7.85 -2.90 -3.20
C MET A 248 9.17 -2.12 -3.32
N GLN A 249 9.07 -0.79 -3.36
CA GLN A 249 10.22 0.10 -3.45
C GLN A 249 10.56 0.74 -2.11
N SER A 250 9.55 1.14 -1.34
CA SER A 250 9.73 1.71 -0.01
C SER A 250 8.45 1.66 0.82
N ILE A 251 8.60 1.60 2.14
CA ILE A 251 7.50 1.73 3.09
C ILE A 251 7.88 2.67 4.23
N THR A 252 6.92 3.46 4.72
CA THR A 252 7.08 4.31 5.90
C THR A 252 5.79 4.32 6.70
N ILE A 253 5.85 4.06 7.99
CA ILE A 253 4.71 3.76 8.84
C ILE A 253 4.31 5.01 9.64
N PHE A 254 3.01 5.26 9.70
CA PHE A 254 2.47 6.38 10.47
C PHE A 254 1.37 5.89 11.39
N LYS A 255 1.28 6.51 12.56
CA LYS A 255 0.08 6.45 13.39
C LYS A 255 -0.96 7.36 12.77
N VAL A 256 -2.17 6.84 12.55
CA VAL A 256 -3.23 7.54 11.82
C VAL A 256 -4.44 7.82 12.72
N GLN A 257 -4.84 6.87 13.57
CA GLN A 257 -5.97 7.03 14.49
C GLN A 257 -5.61 6.51 15.89
N SER A 258 -6.26 7.05 16.92
CA SER A 258 -6.23 6.47 18.26
C SER A 258 -7.46 6.80 19.09
N GLU A 259 -7.76 5.97 20.08
CA GLU A 259 -8.88 6.15 20.99
C GLU A 259 -8.52 5.67 22.40
N ASN A 260 -8.92 6.46 23.41
CA ASN A 260 -8.75 6.15 24.84
C ASN A 260 -7.29 5.84 25.25
N ASN A 261 -6.32 6.39 24.53
CA ASN A 261 -4.91 6.16 24.82
C ASN A 261 -4.49 6.83 26.12
N THR A 262 -3.85 6.06 26.98
CA THR A 262 -3.32 6.53 28.27
C THR A 262 -1.82 6.25 28.43
N GLY A 263 -1.20 5.67 27.39
CA GLY A 263 0.22 5.38 27.34
C GLY A 263 0.54 3.89 27.50
N PRO A 264 1.81 3.54 27.80
CA PRO A 264 2.31 2.16 27.74
C PRO A 264 1.61 1.14 28.64
N ASN A 265 0.88 1.57 29.67
CA ASN A 265 0.13 0.66 30.56
C ASN A 265 -1.38 0.72 30.31
N GLY A 266 -1.80 1.39 29.24
CA GLY A 266 -3.19 1.61 28.89
C GLY A 266 -3.83 0.43 28.15
N SER A 267 -5.13 0.56 27.93
CA SER A 267 -5.96 -0.33 27.10
C SER A 267 -6.53 0.37 25.88
N GLY A 268 -5.98 1.55 25.52
CA GLY A 268 -6.38 2.29 24.34
C GLY A 268 -6.06 1.54 23.05
N ARG A 269 -6.62 2.05 21.95
CA ARG A 269 -6.47 1.48 20.61
C ARG A 269 -5.68 2.44 19.73
N VAL A 270 -4.73 1.90 18.98
CA VAL A 270 -3.89 2.67 18.04
C VAL A 270 -3.99 2.05 16.66
N ALA A 271 -4.24 2.87 15.65
CA ALA A 271 -4.22 2.45 14.26
C ALA A 271 -2.96 2.94 13.55
N PHE A 272 -2.39 2.07 12.73
CA PHE A 272 -1.23 2.36 11.89
C PHE A 272 -1.53 2.09 10.43
N ALA A 273 -0.97 2.93 9.55
CA ALA A 273 -1.02 2.73 8.11
C ALA A 273 0.33 3.07 7.48
N PRO A 274 0.75 2.33 6.45
CA PRO A 274 1.97 2.65 5.71
C PRO A 274 1.69 3.71 4.63
N SER A 275 2.72 4.46 4.28
CA SER A 275 2.93 5.00 2.94
C SER A 275 3.79 4.01 2.18
N SER A 276 3.20 3.27 1.23
CA SER A 276 3.83 2.19 0.48
C SER A 276 4.02 2.59 -0.98
N THR A 277 5.28 2.61 -1.42
CA THR A 277 5.65 2.88 -2.82
C THR A 277 6.02 1.57 -3.49
N LEU A 278 5.37 1.26 -4.61
CA LEU A 278 5.73 0.14 -5.48
C LEU A 278 6.42 0.61 -6.75
N ARG A 279 6.96 -0.34 -7.50
CA ARG A 279 7.56 -0.15 -8.82
C ARG A 279 7.32 -1.39 -9.68
N ASN A 280 6.90 -1.18 -10.92
CA ASN A 280 6.88 -2.24 -11.93
C ASN A 280 8.32 -2.59 -12.36
N ASN A 281 8.52 -3.82 -12.78
CA ASN A 281 9.77 -4.30 -13.35
C ASN A 281 10.34 -3.32 -14.40
N VAL A 282 11.68 -3.26 -14.47
CA VAL A 282 12.37 -2.35 -15.40
C VAL A 282 12.76 -3.02 -16.71
N ASN A 283 12.76 -4.36 -16.74
CA ASN A 283 13.35 -5.16 -17.81
C ASN A 283 12.66 -4.98 -19.16
N ASN A 284 13.49 -4.95 -20.21
CA ASN A 284 13.08 -4.95 -21.61
C ASN A 284 14.12 -5.71 -22.45
N GLY A 285 14.02 -7.03 -22.52
CA GLY A 285 14.97 -7.89 -23.24
C GLY A 285 16.26 -8.21 -22.48
N SER A 286 16.39 -7.76 -21.23
CA SER A 286 17.53 -8.08 -20.37
C SER A 286 17.17 -7.93 -18.90
N LEU A 287 17.75 -8.77 -18.06
CA LEU A 287 17.53 -8.72 -16.62
C LEU A 287 18.34 -7.57 -16.00
N GLN A 288 17.64 -6.72 -15.26
CA GLN A 288 18.21 -5.56 -14.57
C GLN A 288 17.69 -5.52 -13.12
N THR A 289 18.42 -4.82 -12.27
CA THR A 289 18.02 -4.62 -10.87
C THR A 289 16.91 -3.57 -10.79
N THR A 290 15.71 -3.99 -10.39
CA THR A 290 14.59 -3.09 -10.11
C THR A 290 14.77 -2.38 -8.78
N ILE A 291 15.09 -3.13 -7.71
CA ILE A 291 15.32 -2.60 -6.36
C ILE A 291 16.75 -2.94 -5.91
N ALA A 292 17.59 -1.92 -5.80
CA ALA A 292 18.99 -2.10 -5.42
C ALA A 292 19.16 -2.62 -3.99
N GLY A 293 20.19 -3.43 -3.77
CA GLY A 293 20.57 -3.92 -2.44
C GLY A 293 19.68 -5.03 -1.86
N GLN A 294 18.75 -5.58 -2.63
CA GLN A 294 17.80 -6.61 -2.18
C GLN A 294 18.13 -8.03 -2.69
N GLY A 295 19.34 -8.23 -3.22
CA GLY A 295 19.77 -9.53 -3.75
C GLY A 295 18.86 -10.02 -4.89
N ALA A 296 18.56 -11.32 -4.91
CA ALA A 296 17.71 -11.94 -5.92
C ALA A 296 16.28 -11.36 -5.93
N LEU A 297 15.73 -10.97 -4.77
CA LEU A 297 14.40 -10.35 -4.69
C LEU A 297 14.35 -8.95 -5.30
N GLY A 298 15.52 -8.31 -5.54
CA GLY A 298 15.59 -7.01 -6.21
C GLY A 298 15.63 -7.10 -7.74
N ILE A 299 15.66 -8.31 -8.32
CA ILE A 299 15.83 -8.57 -9.75
C ILE A 299 14.67 -9.45 -10.23
N SER A 300 13.97 -8.98 -11.26
CA SER A 300 12.90 -9.77 -11.88
C SER A 300 13.45 -10.94 -12.69
N THR A 301 12.71 -12.04 -12.73
CA THR A 301 12.96 -13.14 -13.68
C THR A 301 12.27 -12.91 -15.03
N ALA A 302 11.33 -11.97 -15.13
CA ALA A 302 10.68 -11.57 -16.36
C ALA A 302 11.64 -10.74 -17.23
N GLU A 303 11.96 -11.23 -18.43
CA GLU A 303 12.82 -10.52 -19.38
C GLU A 303 12.11 -9.31 -20.02
N TYR A 304 10.79 -9.38 -20.17
CA TYR A 304 9.94 -8.32 -20.71
C TYR A 304 8.81 -8.00 -19.73
N THR A 305 8.73 -6.74 -19.33
CA THR A 305 7.78 -6.27 -18.32
C THR A 305 6.38 -6.09 -18.88
N ALA A 306 5.38 -6.72 -18.27
CA ALA A 306 3.99 -6.45 -18.57
C ALA A 306 3.46 -5.19 -17.86
N TRP A 307 2.43 -4.60 -18.46
CA TRP A 307 1.60 -3.59 -17.82
C TRP A 307 0.69 -4.19 -16.76
N ILE A 308 0.43 -3.42 -15.70
CA ILE A 308 -0.49 -3.82 -14.61
C ILE A 308 -1.77 -2.99 -14.69
N PRO A 309 -2.94 -3.62 -14.87
CA PRO A 309 -4.24 -2.95 -14.81
C PRO A 309 -4.50 -2.30 -13.45
N TRP A 310 -5.06 -1.10 -13.45
CA TRP A 310 -5.28 -0.27 -12.27
C TRP A 310 -6.65 0.41 -12.27
N TYR A 311 -7.66 -0.29 -12.76
CA TYR A 311 -8.99 0.28 -12.93
C TYR A 311 -9.73 0.35 -11.60
N SER A 312 -10.32 1.52 -11.33
CA SER A 312 -11.17 1.72 -10.15
C SER A 312 -12.30 0.68 -10.07
N LYS A 313 -12.66 0.27 -8.85
CA LYS A 313 -13.85 -0.54 -8.59
C LYS A 313 -15.07 0.04 -9.33
N PHE A 314 -15.88 -0.84 -9.87
CA PHE A 314 -17.10 -0.52 -10.61
C PHE A 314 -16.90 0.30 -11.89
N THR A 315 -15.69 0.31 -12.44
CA THR A 315 -15.48 0.75 -13.83
C THR A 315 -16.10 -0.28 -14.78
N SER A 316 -16.61 0.18 -15.93
CA SER A 316 -17.05 -0.73 -17.00
C SER A 316 -15.93 -1.72 -17.35
N PRO A 317 -16.23 -2.98 -17.69
CA PRO A 317 -15.24 -4.00 -18.05
C PRO A 317 -14.09 -3.49 -18.93
N GLN A 318 -12.85 -3.68 -18.48
CA GLN A 318 -11.64 -3.26 -19.17
C GLN A 318 -10.73 -4.43 -19.52
N ALA A 319 -9.88 -4.23 -20.53
CA ALA A 319 -8.79 -5.15 -20.83
C ALA A 319 -7.79 -5.23 -19.67
N PRO A 320 -7.08 -6.36 -19.49
CA PRO A 320 -7.13 -7.58 -20.30
C PRO A 320 -8.17 -8.61 -19.82
N TYR A 321 -8.76 -8.44 -18.64
CA TYR A 321 -9.58 -9.50 -18.02
C TYR A 321 -11.10 -9.33 -18.23
N GLY A 322 -11.54 -8.22 -18.82
CA GLY A 322 -12.97 -7.94 -18.99
C GLY A 322 -13.67 -7.60 -17.66
N ASN A 323 -12.97 -6.93 -16.75
CA ASN A 323 -13.46 -6.54 -15.42
C ASN A 323 -12.85 -5.20 -14.98
N ASP A 324 -13.05 -4.83 -13.72
CA ASP A 324 -12.50 -3.65 -13.05
C ASP A 324 -11.23 -3.98 -12.24
N GLN A 325 -10.33 -4.79 -12.80
CA GLN A 325 -9.11 -5.22 -12.11
C GLN A 325 -8.22 -4.05 -11.67
N HIS A 326 -7.77 -4.14 -10.42
CA HIS A 326 -6.75 -3.31 -9.80
C HIS A 326 -5.93 -4.15 -8.81
N PRO A 327 -4.75 -3.66 -8.36
CA PRO A 327 -4.01 -4.26 -7.27
C PRO A 327 -4.69 -4.09 -5.92
N PHE A 328 -4.37 -5.00 -5.00
CA PHE A 328 -4.73 -4.93 -3.59
C PHE A 328 -3.50 -4.58 -2.75
N LEU A 329 -3.71 -3.95 -1.61
CA LEU A 329 -2.66 -3.68 -0.63
C LEU A 329 -3.11 -4.08 0.78
N ILE A 330 -2.28 -4.85 1.47
CA ILE A 330 -2.44 -5.16 2.88
C ILE A 330 -1.20 -4.78 3.68
N TRP A 331 -1.34 -4.69 5.00
CA TRP A 331 -0.25 -4.47 5.93
C TRP A 331 -0.54 -5.08 7.29
N ASN A 332 0.54 -5.44 8.00
CA ASN A 332 0.47 -6.09 9.29
C ASN A 332 1.59 -5.61 10.22
N MET A 333 1.37 -5.76 11.52
CA MET A 333 2.33 -5.46 12.56
C MET A 333 2.61 -6.74 13.34
N TYR A 334 3.89 -7.02 13.56
CA TYR A 334 4.34 -8.20 14.28
C TYR A 334 5.19 -7.77 15.46
N ARG A 335 5.03 -8.48 16.58
CA ARG A 335 5.90 -8.41 17.74
C ARG A 335 6.75 -9.66 17.79
N ILE A 336 8.07 -9.49 17.85
CA ILE A 336 9.01 -10.54 18.20
C ILE A 336 9.27 -10.39 19.70
N ASN A 337 8.81 -11.36 20.48
CA ASN A 337 8.92 -11.37 21.93
C ASN A 337 10.35 -11.65 22.40
N ALA A 338 10.63 -11.34 23.66
CA ALA A 338 11.92 -11.62 24.28
C ALA A 338 12.27 -13.12 24.33
N ASP A 339 11.27 -14.00 24.29
CA ASP A 339 11.46 -15.45 24.20
C ASP A 339 11.72 -15.94 22.76
N GLY A 340 11.73 -15.05 21.77
CA GLY A 340 12.03 -15.36 20.37
C GLY A 340 10.83 -15.70 19.49
N GLY A 341 9.63 -15.87 20.07
CA GLY A 341 8.38 -16.08 19.34
C GLY A 341 7.91 -14.84 18.57
N ILE A 342 7.22 -15.03 17.45
CA ILE A 342 6.63 -13.95 16.63
C ILE A 342 5.11 -14.00 16.68
N GLU A 343 4.48 -12.85 16.86
CA GLU A 343 3.02 -12.70 16.93
C GLU A 343 2.57 -11.59 16.00
N GLN A 344 1.55 -11.86 15.16
CA GLN A 344 0.94 -10.85 14.30
C GLN A 344 -0.15 -10.10 15.07
N ILE A 345 0.25 -9.03 15.75
CA ILE A 345 -0.60 -8.30 16.69
C ILE A 345 -1.58 -7.32 16.04
N GLY A 346 -1.44 -7.05 14.74
CA GLY A 346 -2.33 -6.18 14.00
C GLY A 346 -2.40 -6.54 12.52
N ARG A 347 -3.60 -6.47 11.94
CA ARG A 347 -3.89 -6.78 10.54
C ARG A 347 -4.78 -5.71 9.93
N SER A 348 -4.44 -5.22 8.75
CA SER A 348 -5.36 -4.38 7.97
C SER A 348 -6.44 -5.22 7.27
N GLY A 349 -7.54 -4.59 6.88
CA GLY A 349 -8.36 -5.03 5.76
C GLY A 349 -7.59 -4.92 4.43
N VAL A 350 -8.32 -4.80 3.32
CA VAL A 350 -7.70 -4.72 1.98
C VAL A 350 -7.91 -3.35 1.38
N LYS A 351 -6.84 -2.64 1.04
CA LYS A 351 -6.95 -1.45 0.21
C LYS A 351 -7.12 -1.85 -1.24
N HIS A 352 -8.17 -1.34 -1.86
CA HIS A 352 -8.37 -1.42 -3.31
C HIS A 352 -7.72 -0.20 -3.96
N ALA A 353 -6.76 -0.46 -4.85
CA ALA A 353 -6.17 0.59 -5.66
C ALA A 353 -7.21 1.12 -6.67
N PHE A 354 -7.07 2.39 -7.09
CA PHE A 354 -8.08 3.07 -7.92
C PHE A 354 -7.49 3.93 -9.05
N LEU A 355 -6.25 4.40 -8.88
CA LEU A 355 -5.43 5.00 -9.94
C LEU A 355 -3.93 4.89 -9.62
N THR A 356 -3.10 5.08 -10.64
CA THR A 356 -1.63 5.20 -10.55
C THR A 356 -1.15 6.56 -11.07
N LEU A 357 -0.15 7.12 -10.41
CA LEU A 357 0.54 8.36 -10.80
C LEU A 357 1.70 8.15 -11.77
N ASN A 358 2.11 6.89 -12.00
CA ASN A 358 3.14 6.55 -12.98
C ASN A 358 4.44 7.37 -12.82
N ASN A 359 5.03 7.32 -11.62
CA ASN A 359 6.25 8.06 -11.31
C ASN A 359 7.51 7.31 -11.78
N GLY A 360 8.43 8.02 -12.44
CA GLY A 360 9.74 7.47 -12.80
C GLY A 360 9.68 6.30 -13.78
N CYS A 361 8.74 6.37 -14.72
CA CYS A 361 8.53 5.41 -15.80
C CYS A 361 9.65 5.41 -16.83
N ALA A 362 9.74 4.33 -17.60
CA ALA A 362 10.51 4.37 -18.83
C ALA A 362 9.79 5.20 -19.90
N ALA A 363 10.54 5.71 -20.88
CA ALA A 363 9.98 6.56 -21.92
C ALA A 363 8.82 5.89 -22.65
N GLY A 364 7.68 6.56 -22.73
CA GLY A 364 6.49 6.04 -23.40
C GLY A 364 5.49 5.34 -22.48
N GLU A 365 5.89 4.90 -21.28
CA GLU A 365 5.12 3.99 -20.41
C GLU A 365 4.15 4.70 -19.44
N ASP A 366 4.21 6.02 -19.32
CA ASP A 366 3.34 6.87 -18.50
C ASP A 366 2.11 7.41 -19.25
N PHE A 367 1.40 6.52 -19.97
CA PHE A 367 0.34 6.92 -20.92
C PHE A 367 -1.08 6.94 -20.35
N ASP A 368 -1.36 6.23 -19.25
CA ASP A 368 -2.70 6.14 -18.64
C ASP A 368 -2.62 5.99 -17.11
N SER A 369 -3.40 6.78 -16.36
CA SER A 369 -3.54 6.70 -14.90
C SER A 369 -4.20 5.40 -14.39
N HIS A 370 -4.68 4.54 -15.30
CA HIS A 370 -5.27 3.24 -14.99
C HIS A 370 -4.41 2.06 -15.44
N VAL A 371 -3.18 2.31 -15.88
CA VAL A 371 -2.22 1.29 -16.27
C VAL A 371 -0.85 1.64 -15.70
N LEU A 372 -0.29 0.76 -14.87
CA LEU A 372 1.10 0.91 -14.41
C LEU A 372 2.05 0.34 -15.47
N GLY A 373 2.70 1.24 -16.20
CA GLY A 373 3.65 0.90 -17.25
C GLY A 373 4.99 0.36 -16.74
N ARG A 374 5.89 0.01 -17.66
CA ARG A 374 7.23 -0.49 -17.30
C ARG A 374 8.05 0.58 -16.55
N SER A 375 8.79 0.15 -15.53
CA SER A 375 9.56 0.98 -14.60
C SER A 375 8.75 2.00 -13.77
N CYS A 376 7.46 2.17 -14.04
CA CYS A 376 6.61 3.11 -13.32
C CYS A 376 6.49 2.70 -11.86
N GLY A 377 6.48 3.68 -10.96
CA GLY A 377 6.18 3.50 -9.56
C GLY A 377 4.98 4.31 -9.12
N ASP A 378 4.34 3.85 -8.06
CA ASP A 378 3.18 4.52 -7.46
C ASP A 378 3.23 4.45 -5.94
N THR A 379 2.70 5.47 -5.26
CA THR A 379 2.68 5.53 -3.80
C THR A 379 1.25 5.62 -3.29
N TYR A 380 0.80 4.60 -2.55
CA TYR A 380 -0.37 4.71 -1.69
C TYR A 380 0.09 5.18 -0.31
N SER A 381 -0.28 6.41 0.03
CA SER A 381 0.16 7.12 1.22
C SER A 381 -0.61 6.70 2.47
N SER A 382 -0.14 7.13 3.65
CA SER A 382 -0.82 6.82 4.91
C SER A 382 -2.25 7.33 4.97
N GLY A 383 -2.54 8.54 4.44
CA GLY A 383 -3.90 9.09 4.46
C GLY A 383 -4.85 8.24 3.61
N ASN A 384 -4.44 7.94 2.38
CA ASN A 384 -5.27 7.15 1.48
C ASN A 384 -5.43 5.68 1.94
N ASN A 385 -4.44 5.12 2.61
CA ASN A 385 -4.51 3.78 3.22
C ASN A 385 -5.34 3.77 4.51
N ASP A 386 -5.38 4.88 5.26
CA ASP A 386 -6.25 5.02 6.43
C ASP A 386 -7.72 5.24 6.08
N SER A 387 -8.02 5.62 4.84
CA SER A 387 -9.38 5.89 4.38
C SER A 387 -10.26 4.63 4.43
N ASN A 388 -11.07 4.52 5.50
CA ASN A 388 -11.83 3.32 5.81
C ASN A 388 -12.86 2.97 4.73
N SER A 389 -13.45 3.97 4.06
CA SER A 389 -14.39 3.76 2.95
C SER A 389 -13.74 3.14 1.70
N ALA A 390 -12.41 3.10 1.64
CA ALA A 390 -11.66 2.44 0.57
C ALA A 390 -11.07 1.08 0.98
N LEU A 391 -11.28 0.66 2.23
CA LEU A 391 -10.86 -0.64 2.74
C LEU A 391 -11.99 -1.67 2.62
N GLY A 392 -11.71 -2.76 1.92
CA GLY A 392 -12.53 -3.97 1.86
C GLY A 392 -12.12 -4.97 2.94
N VAL A 393 -12.73 -6.15 2.88
CA VAL A 393 -12.38 -7.28 3.76
C VAL A 393 -11.58 -8.32 2.99
N ARG A 394 -10.62 -8.96 3.66
CA ARG A 394 -9.77 -10.00 3.04
C ARG A 394 -10.58 -11.20 2.55
N SER A 395 -11.73 -11.47 3.16
CA SER A 395 -12.61 -12.60 2.80
C SER A 395 -13.23 -12.50 1.40
N GLU A 396 -13.19 -11.33 0.76
CA GLU A 396 -13.74 -11.10 -0.58
C GLU A 396 -12.73 -11.36 -1.71
N ILE A 397 -11.50 -11.70 -1.39
CA ILE A 397 -10.41 -11.88 -2.37
C ILE A 397 -10.05 -13.35 -2.48
N ILE A 398 -9.83 -13.85 -3.69
CA ILE A 398 -9.08 -15.09 -3.94
C ILE A 398 -7.61 -14.66 -4.10
N PRO A 399 -6.79 -14.70 -3.04
CA PRO A 399 -5.47 -14.07 -3.01
C PRO A 399 -4.48 -14.66 -4.03
N SER A 400 -4.49 -15.97 -4.25
CA SER A 400 -3.55 -16.64 -5.18
C SER A 400 -3.76 -16.27 -6.65
N THR A 401 -4.97 -15.83 -7.02
CA THR A 401 -5.29 -15.37 -8.39
C THR A 401 -5.57 -13.87 -8.46
N ASN A 402 -5.58 -13.17 -7.32
CA ASN A 402 -5.94 -11.76 -7.18
C ASN A 402 -7.28 -11.40 -7.84
N GLN A 403 -8.27 -12.28 -7.66
CA GLN A 403 -9.66 -12.04 -8.07
C GLN A 403 -10.47 -11.50 -6.89
N TRP A 404 -11.28 -10.48 -7.13
CA TRP A 404 -12.18 -9.91 -6.14
C TRP A 404 -13.62 -10.33 -6.41
N GLY A 405 -14.29 -10.82 -5.37
CA GLY A 405 -15.72 -11.04 -5.34
C GLY A 405 -16.47 -9.72 -5.23
N ARG A 406 -16.66 -9.02 -6.37
CA ARG A 406 -17.38 -7.75 -6.45
C ARG A 406 -18.85 -7.86 -6.01
N CYS A 407 -19.51 -8.95 -6.40
CA CYS A 407 -20.91 -9.23 -6.08
C CYS A 407 -21.06 -9.59 -4.60
N HIS A 408 -22.06 -9.02 -3.91
CA HIS A 408 -22.27 -9.17 -2.46
C HIS A 408 -21.08 -8.76 -1.59
N SER A 409 -20.13 -8.00 -2.15
CA SER A 409 -19.04 -7.39 -1.38
C SER A 409 -19.57 -6.32 -0.43
N ILE A 410 -18.72 -5.91 0.49
CA ILE A 410 -18.91 -4.74 1.35
C ILE A 410 -18.99 -3.43 0.58
N PHE A 411 -18.76 -3.42 -0.73
CA PHE A 411 -18.96 -2.24 -1.57
C PHE A 411 -20.26 -2.33 -2.39
N ASP A 412 -20.73 -3.53 -2.72
CA ASP A 412 -21.98 -3.78 -3.44
C ASP A 412 -22.79 -4.95 -2.83
N PRO A 413 -23.40 -4.76 -1.64
CA PRO A 413 -24.11 -5.82 -0.94
C PRO A 413 -25.35 -6.33 -1.69
N GLY A 414 -25.88 -5.56 -2.64
CA GLY A 414 -27.02 -5.93 -3.47
C GLY A 414 -26.65 -6.55 -4.81
N CYS A 415 -25.35 -6.70 -5.11
CA CYS A 415 -24.86 -7.19 -6.39
C CYS A 415 -25.45 -6.45 -7.61
N THR A 416 -25.50 -5.12 -7.51
CA THR A 416 -26.07 -4.23 -8.54
C THR A 416 -25.05 -3.83 -9.60
N GLY A 417 -23.77 -4.19 -9.42
CA GLY A 417 -22.67 -3.72 -10.25
C GLY A 417 -22.32 -2.26 -9.98
N SER A 418 -22.61 -1.74 -8.78
CA SER A 418 -22.30 -0.36 -8.40
C SER A 418 -21.96 -0.24 -6.92
N PHE A 419 -21.19 0.80 -6.57
CA PHE A 419 -20.90 1.10 -5.17
C PHE A 419 -22.20 1.57 -4.49
N THR A 420 -22.78 0.72 -3.65
CA THR A 420 -24.08 0.97 -2.99
C THR A 420 -23.99 1.07 -1.48
N THR A 421 -22.77 0.96 -0.93
CA THR A 421 -22.59 0.90 0.52
C THR A 421 -22.60 2.29 1.14
N THR A 422 -23.30 2.42 2.28
CA THR A 422 -23.22 3.62 3.13
C THR A 422 -21.97 3.51 4.00
N PRO A 423 -21.24 4.62 4.30
CA PRO A 423 -20.07 4.56 5.18
C PRO A 423 -20.36 3.75 6.45
N PRO A 424 -19.46 2.83 6.84
CA PRO A 424 -19.72 1.96 7.98
C PRO A 424 -19.89 2.76 9.27
N ASP A 425 -20.78 2.30 10.12
CA ASP A 425 -21.15 2.84 11.44
C ASP A 425 -20.15 2.54 12.57
N GLY A 426 -19.08 1.77 12.30
CA GLY A 426 -18.21 1.18 13.33
C GLY A 426 -17.07 2.05 13.86
N GLY A 427 -17.39 3.23 14.39
CA GLY A 427 -16.50 4.01 15.27
C GLY A 427 -15.17 4.48 14.66
N GLY A 428 -15.01 4.35 13.34
CA GLY A 428 -13.78 4.72 12.62
C GLY A 428 -12.61 3.75 12.80
N PHE A 429 -12.76 2.55 13.34
CA PHE A 429 -11.63 1.60 13.49
C PHE A 429 -11.78 0.32 12.68
N ASN A 430 -12.97 0.04 12.15
CA ASN A 430 -13.20 -1.12 11.31
C ASN A 430 -12.19 -1.20 10.16
N ARG A 431 -11.68 -2.40 9.87
CA ARG A 431 -10.76 -2.71 8.74
C ARG A 431 -9.41 -2.00 8.77
N ARG A 432 -9.14 -1.10 9.72
CA ARG A 432 -7.80 -0.54 9.93
C ARG A 432 -6.94 -1.56 10.64
N LEU A 433 -5.62 -1.45 10.48
CA LEU A 433 -4.71 -2.18 11.37
C LEU A 433 -4.76 -1.52 12.74
N VAL A 434 -5.42 -2.18 13.68
CA VAL A 434 -5.55 -1.72 15.06
C VAL A 434 -4.74 -2.63 15.98
N VAL A 435 -4.04 -2.02 16.93
CA VAL A 435 -3.35 -2.69 18.04
C VAL A 435 -3.77 -2.05 19.36
N ASN A 436 -3.76 -2.83 20.43
CA ASN A 436 -3.96 -2.29 21.78
C ASN A 436 -2.64 -1.72 22.33
N GLU A 437 -2.70 -0.68 23.16
CA GLU A 437 -1.51 -0.09 23.81
C GLU A 437 -0.68 -1.14 24.56
N SER A 438 -1.35 -2.09 25.22
CA SER A 438 -0.69 -3.20 25.92
C SER A 438 0.14 -4.09 24.99
N GLN A 439 -0.25 -4.26 23.72
CA GLN A 439 0.45 -5.12 22.77
C GLN A 439 1.71 -4.48 22.17
N ILE A 440 1.78 -3.14 22.15
CA ILE A 440 2.91 -2.37 21.60
C ILE A 440 3.78 -1.70 22.67
N SER A 441 3.46 -1.95 23.95
CA SER A 441 4.16 -1.36 25.07
C SER A 441 5.47 -2.07 25.38
N ASN A 442 6.57 -1.32 25.34
CA ASN A 442 7.87 -1.83 25.79
C ASN A 442 7.94 -2.03 27.32
N THR A 443 7.00 -1.45 28.09
CA THR A 443 6.90 -1.69 29.54
C THR A 443 6.22 -3.02 29.83
N VAL A 444 5.19 -3.37 29.04
CA VAL A 444 4.48 -4.66 29.16
C VAL A 444 5.27 -5.79 28.50
N HIS A 445 5.95 -5.50 27.39
CA HIS A 445 6.75 -6.45 26.61
C HIS A 445 8.22 -6.03 26.57
N PRO A 446 8.95 -6.06 27.71
CA PRO A 446 10.36 -5.70 27.74
C PRO A 446 11.18 -6.64 26.85
N GLY A 447 12.07 -6.06 26.05
CA GLY A 447 12.93 -6.81 25.12
C GLY A 447 12.25 -7.22 23.81
N ALA A 448 10.97 -6.88 23.61
CA ALA A 448 10.32 -7.12 22.33
C ALA A 448 10.84 -6.16 21.24
N THR A 449 10.81 -6.64 19.99
CA THR A 449 11.07 -5.83 18.79
C THR A 449 9.91 -5.94 17.82
N TYR A 450 9.74 -4.97 16.92
CA TYR A 450 8.59 -4.92 16.03
C TYR A 450 8.99 -4.90 14.57
N LEU A 451 8.21 -5.64 13.77
CA LEU A 451 8.22 -5.58 12.33
C LEU A 451 6.89 -5.02 11.85
N PHE A 452 6.95 -4.24 10.78
CA PHE A 452 5.78 -3.84 10.03
C PHE A 452 5.99 -4.25 8.58
N ASP A 453 5.01 -4.93 7.99
CA ASP A 453 5.03 -5.29 6.59
C ASP A 453 3.95 -4.59 5.78
N SER A 454 4.18 -4.52 4.48
CA SER A 454 3.18 -4.14 3.51
C SER A 454 3.37 -4.98 2.26
N TRP A 455 2.27 -5.34 1.62
CA TRP A 455 2.27 -6.23 0.47
C TRP A 455 1.24 -5.79 -0.56
N TYR A 456 1.73 -5.52 -1.77
CA TYR A 456 0.88 -5.36 -2.94
C TYR A 456 0.62 -6.70 -3.61
N LEU A 457 -0.63 -6.96 -3.94
CA LEU A 457 -1.02 -8.13 -4.69
C LEU A 457 -1.59 -7.69 -6.04
N ALA A 458 -1.01 -8.19 -7.13
CA ALA A 458 -1.51 -7.95 -8.48
C ALA A 458 -1.74 -9.27 -9.22
N ARG A 459 -2.75 -9.27 -10.09
CA ARG A 459 -3.09 -10.46 -10.88
C ARG A 459 -1.92 -10.85 -11.77
N GLN A 460 -1.60 -12.15 -11.75
CA GLN A 460 -0.48 -12.77 -12.50
C GLN A 460 0.92 -12.21 -12.15
N ASP A 461 1.07 -11.55 -11.00
CA ASP A 461 2.39 -11.23 -10.44
C ASP A 461 3.17 -12.53 -10.27
N ILE A 462 4.31 -12.66 -10.97
CA ILE A 462 5.03 -13.94 -11.06
C ILE A 462 5.83 -14.25 -9.79
N ASN A 463 5.98 -13.28 -8.90
CA ASN A 463 6.69 -13.42 -7.64
C ASN A 463 5.99 -12.60 -6.57
N ILE A 464 5.44 -13.23 -5.54
CA ILE A 464 4.77 -12.48 -4.47
C ILE A 464 5.78 -11.83 -3.50
N TYR A 465 7.03 -12.28 -3.49
CA TYR A 465 8.00 -11.94 -2.44
C TYR A 465 8.71 -10.60 -2.65
N ASN A 466 8.80 -10.13 -3.88
CA ASN A 466 9.39 -8.83 -4.19
C ASN A 466 8.36 -7.69 -4.08
N SER A 467 7.06 -7.97 -4.11
CA SER A 467 5.98 -7.03 -3.80
C SER A 467 5.63 -6.98 -2.30
N MET A 468 6.25 -7.84 -1.48
CA MET A 468 6.28 -7.77 -0.01
C MET A 468 7.53 -7.03 0.48
N ALA A 469 7.38 -6.14 1.46
CA ALA A 469 8.52 -5.65 2.22
C ALA A 469 8.20 -5.44 3.69
N SER A 470 9.25 -5.45 4.51
CA SER A 470 9.18 -5.14 5.94
C SER A 470 10.23 -4.12 6.38
N VAL A 471 9.91 -3.38 7.43
CA VAL A 471 10.84 -2.53 8.19
C VAL A 471 10.81 -2.92 9.66
N THR A 472 11.92 -2.71 10.35
CA THR A 472 11.94 -2.71 11.82
C THR A 472 11.61 -1.33 12.34
N GLY A 473 10.94 -1.25 13.49
CA GLY A 473 10.74 0.00 14.21
C GLY A 473 10.27 -0.24 15.64
N THR A 474 10.04 0.86 16.36
CA THR A 474 9.67 0.83 17.77
C THR A 474 8.48 1.76 18.02
N PRO A 475 7.31 1.22 18.43
CA PRO A 475 6.23 2.04 18.98
C PRO A 475 6.75 2.84 20.18
N THR A 476 6.59 4.16 20.12
CA THR A 476 7.13 5.09 21.12
C THR A 476 6.03 6.05 21.58
N TRP A 477 5.89 6.18 22.89
CA TRP A 477 4.95 7.11 23.53
C TRP A 477 5.66 8.42 23.92
N SER A 478 5.16 9.56 23.45
CA SER A 478 5.72 10.88 23.76
C SER A 478 5.17 11.52 25.04
N GLY A 479 4.28 10.83 25.75
CA GLY A 479 3.50 11.39 26.86
C GLY A 479 2.03 11.66 26.48
N SER A 480 1.76 11.86 25.19
CA SER A 480 0.43 12.18 24.66
C SER A 480 0.11 11.56 23.30
N ASN A 481 1.10 11.06 22.55
CA ASN A 481 0.87 10.39 21.28
C ASN A 481 1.80 9.18 21.07
N TRP A 482 1.32 8.22 20.29
CA TRP A 482 2.12 7.10 19.80
C TRP A 482 2.69 7.43 18.42
N THR A 483 3.96 7.08 18.22
CA THR A 483 4.64 7.11 16.93
C THR A 483 5.31 5.77 16.66
N PHE A 484 5.64 5.48 15.41
CA PHE A 484 6.48 4.33 15.04
C PHE A 484 7.88 4.85 14.67
N ALA A 485 8.78 4.86 15.65
CA ALA A 485 10.10 5.47 15.52
C ALA A 485 11.16 4.46 15.05
N GLY A 486 12.34 4.95 14.64
CA GLY A 486 13.49 4.09 14.31
C GLY A 486 13.29 3.21 13.09
N GLN A 487 12.42 3.63 12.16
CA GLN A 487 12.07 2.89 10.96
C GLN A 487 13.29 2.71 10.07
N SER A 488 13.81 1.49 10.03
CA SER A 488 15.06 1.16 9.36
C SER A 488 15.03 -0.27 8.86
N ASN A 489 16.13 -0.70 8.21
CA ASN A 489 16.30 -2.07 7.73
C ASN A 489 15.15 -2.51 6.81
N TYR A 490 14.83 -1.67 5.83
CA TYR A 490 13.95 -2.04 4.73
C TYR A 490 14.44 -3.34 4.07
N LYS A 491 13.53 -4.29 3.86
CA LYS A 491 13.86 -5.58 3.26
C LYS A 491 12.68 -6.17 2.50
N LEU A 492 12.93 -6.60 1.27
CA LEU A 492 12.00 -7.40 0.47
C LEU A 492 11.86 -8.83 1.02
N GLY A 493 10.73 -9.46 0.75
CA GLY A 493 10.41 -10.82 1.16
C GLY A 493 9.43 -10.88 2.33
N SER A 494 9.01 -12.11 2.66
CA SER A 494 8.05 -12.33 3.74
C SER A 494 8.67 -12.05 5.11
N VAL A 495 7.85 -11.62 6.08
CA VAL A 495 8.30 -11.49 7.48
C VAL A 495 8.76 -12.81 8.07
N THR A 496 8.26 -13.94 7.57
CA THR A 496 8.65 -15.28 8.03
C THR A 496 10.08 -15.61 7.64
N ASP A 497 10.50 -15.24 6.42
CA ASP A 497 11.90 -15.38 5.99
C ASP A 497 12.82 -14.54 6.87
N ARG A 498 12.41 -13.29 7.14
CA ARG A 498 13.15 -12.40 8.04
C ARG A 498 13.21 -12.90 9.48
N TRP A 499 12.16 -13.56 9.96
CA TRP A 499 12.10 -14.10 11.33
C TRP A 499 13.06 -15.28 11.52
N VAL A 500 13.41 -16.06 10.50
CA VAL A 500 14.39 -17.16 10.67
C VAL A 500 15.85 -16.71 10.49
N GLU A 501 16.08 -15.43 10.24
CA GLU A 501 17.42 -14.85 10.15
C GLU A 501 17.92 -14.37 11.52
N ASN A 502 19.25 -14.15 11.61
CA ASN A 502 19.93 -13.56 12.78
C ASN A 502 19.53 -14.21 14.11
N LEU A 503 19.65 -15.54 14.16
CA LEU A 503 19.27 -16.35 15.32
C LEU A 503 20.20 -16.12 16.51
N ALA A 504 19.65 -16.22 17.73
CA ALA A 504 20.46 -16.28 18.94
C ALA A 504 21.30 -17.57 18.96
N ALA A 505 22.43 -17.58 19.67
CA ALA A 505 23.42 -18.67 19.62
C ALA A 505 22.86 -20.06 20.00
N ASN A 506 21.83 -20.11 20.85
CA ASN A 506 21.16 -21.34 21.29
C ASN A 506 19.88 -21.66 20.49
N THR A 507 19.69 -21.02 19.33
CA THR A 507 18.49 -21.17 18.50
C THR A 507 18.84 -21.79 17.16
N THR A 508 18.16 -22.88 16.82
CA THR A 508 18.14 -23.44 15.46
C THR A 508 16.81 -23.09 14.80
N ALA A 509 16.80 -22.83 13.49
CA ALA A 509 15.56 -22.56 12.78
C ALA A 509 15.47 -23.33 11.46
N GLN A 510 14.23 -23.54 11.01
CA GLN A 510 13.91 -24.01 9.67
C GLN A 510 12.71 -23.20 9.16
N ASN A 511 12.68 -22.95 7.85
CA ASN A 511 11.54 -22.36 7.17
C ASN A 511 11.24 -23.20 5.94
N SER A 512 10.01 -23.66 5.80
CA SER A 512 9.58 -24.51 4.70
C SER A 512 8.26 -24.00 4.14
N GLU A 513 8.10 -24.15 2.83
CA GLU A 513 7.01 -23.54 2.09
C GLU A 513 6.17 -24.61 1.40
N LEU A 514 4.86 -24.53 1.60
CA LEU A 514 3.86 -25.13 0.74
C LEU A 514 3.54 -24.12 -0.35
N ALA A 515 4.01 -24.39 -1.58
CA ALA A 515 3.74 -23.59 -2.76
C ALA A 515 2.94 -24.42 -3.78
N ILE A 516 1.66 -24.09 -3.94
CA ILE A 516 0.71 -24.83 -4.79
C ILE A 516 -0.19 -23.85 -5.54
N SER A 517 -1.02 -24.36 -6.46
CA SER A 517 -1.93 -23.51 -7.24
C SER A 517 -2.96 -22.75 -6.40
N GLU A 518 -3.31 -23.26 -5.21
CA GLU A 518 -4.22 -22.58 -4.27
C GLU A 518 -3.52 -21.43 -3.51
N GLY A 519 -2.19 -21.33 -3.56
CA GLY A 519 -1.38 -20.28 -2.94
C GLY A 519 -0.19 -20.83 -2.15
N HIS A 520 0.37 -19.98 -1.30
CA HIS A 520 1.61 -20.17 -0.57
C HIS A 520 1.38 -20.09 0.94
N THR A 521 2.02 -20.99 1.69
CA THR A 521 2.03 -20.97 3.15
C THR A 521 3.38 -21.40 3.66
N LYS A 522 3.91 -20.69 4.64
CA LYS A 522 5.20 -21.01 5.27
C LYS A 522 5.00 -21.58 6.65
N VAL A 523 5.69 -22.68 6.93
CA VAL A 523 5.87 -23.23 8.28
C VAL A 523 7.31 -22.97 8.68
N ALA A 524 7.51 -21.95 9.51
CA ALA A 524 8.78 -21.67 10.13
C ALA A 524 8.82 -22.16 11.56
N VAL A 525 9.97 -22.63 12.01
CA VAL A 525 10.19 -23.03 13.39
C VAL A 525 11.48 -22.41 13.90
N ARG A 526 11.45 -21.87 15.13
CA ARG A 526 12.63 -21.61 15.95
C ARG A 526 12.63 -22.60 17.12
N VAL A 527 13.75 -23.30 17.30
CA VAL A 527 13.97 -24.23 18.41
C VAL A 527 15.07 -23.66 19.30
N ILE A 528 14.70 -23.33 20.53
CA ILE A 528 15.58 -22.70 21.52
C ILE A 528 15.97 -23.75 22.55
N ASP A 529 17.27 -24.00 22.68
CA ASP A 529 17.81 -24.79 23.79
C ASP A 529 17.75 -23.96 25.08
N LEU A 530 16.88 -24.37 26.02
CA LEU A 530 16.70 -23.71 27.31
C LEU A 530 17.71 -24.19 28.36
N GLY A 531 18.61 -25.11 28.00
CA GLY A 531 19.46 -25.86 28.91
C GLY A 531 18.70 -26.98 29.61
N ASN A 532 19.43 -27.78 30.39
CA ASN A 532 18.88 -28.89 31.19
C ASN A 532 18.03 -29.90 30.37
N GLY A 533 18.32 -30.06 29.07
CA GLY A 533 17.60 -30.95 28.17
C GLY A 533 16.18 -30.49 27.80
N GLN A 534 15.85 -29.22 27.99
CA GLN A 534 14.56 -28.65 27.57
C GLN A 534 14.72 -27.80 26.31
N TYR A 535 13.77 -27.97 25.38
CA TYR A 535 13.74 -27.29 24.09
C TYR A 535 12.39 -26.64 23.88
N ARG A 536 12.38 -25.36 23.55
CA ARG A 536 11.18 -24.62 23.17
C ARG A 536 11.09 -24.49 21.66
N TYR A 537 10.00 -24.99 21.10
CA TYR A 537 9.67 -24.89 19.69
C TYR A 537 8.63 -23.80 19.52
N HIS A 538 8.96 -22.76 18.75
CA HIS A 538 8.01 -21.79 18.25
C HIS A 538 7.76 -22.11 16.77
N TYR A 539 6.58 -22.63 16.44
CA TYR A 539 6.13 -22.80 15.06
C TYR A 539 5.32 -21.57 14.65
N ALA A 540 5.84 -20.77 13.71
CA ALA A 540 5.10 -19.72 13.04
C ALA A 540 4.55 -20.26 11.72
N VAL A 541 3.23 -20.44 11.65
CA VAL A 541 2.54 -20.84 10.41
C VAL A 541 1.95 -19.57 9.80
N HIS A 542 2.50 -19.17 8.66
CA HIS A 542 2.11 -17.97 7.94
C HIS A 542 1.43 -18.35 6.63
N ASN A 543 0.10 -18.20 6.59
CA ASN A 543 -0.65 -18.27 5.35
C ASN A 543 -0.49 -16.95 4.60
N LEU A 544 0.23 -16.97 3.48
CA LEU A 544 0.46 -15.77 2.66
C LEU A 544 -0.75 -15.52 1.76
N ASP A 545 -0.98 -16.37 0.77
CA ASP A 545 -2.08 -16.32 -0.21
C ASP A 545 -2.78 -17.68 -0.40
N TYR A 546 -2.60 -18.66 0.50
CA TYR A 546 -3.40 -19.88 0.42
C TYR A 546 -4.86 -19.62 0.78
N SER A 547 -5.75 -20.03 -0.10
CA SER A 547 -7.17 -20.15 0.21
C SER A 547 -7.80 -21.29 -0.59
N ARG A 548 -8.83 -21.92 -0.02
CA ARG A 548 -9.72 -22.79 -0.79
C ARG A 548 -11.08 -22.11 -0.96
N PRO A 549 -11.28 -21.38 -2.08
CA PRO A 549 -12.43 -20.54 -2.25
C PRO A 549 -13.70 -21.32 -2.60
N VAL A 550 -14.84 -20.80 -2.16
CA VAL A 550 -16.17 -21.17 -2.63
C VAL A 550 -16.74 -19.94 -3.33
N THR A 551 -17.12 -20.08 -4.59
CA THR A 551 -17.56 -18.96 -5.42
C THR A 551 -18.91 -19.23 -6.09
N ALA A 552 -19.56 -18.15 -6.50
CA ALA A 552 -20.69 -18.17 -7.41
C ALA A 552 -20.54 -17.09 -8.49
N GLY A 553 -21.25 -17.25 -9.61
CA GLY A 553 -21.16 -16.32 -10.73
C GLY A 553 -19.80 -16.36 -11.44
N ALA A 554 -19.49 -15.28 -12.16
CA ALA A 554 -18.25 -15.09 -12.89
C ALA A 554 -17.93 -13.60 -12.98
N GLU A 555 -16.66 -13.27 -13.22
CA GLU A 555 -16.24 -11.88 -13.44
C GLU A 555 -17.04 -11.24 -14.61
N PRO A 556 -17.43 -9.95 -14.49
CA PRO A 556 -17.03 -9.00 -13.45
C PRO A 556 -17.84 -9.08 -12.15
N ASN A 557 -18.91 -9.90 -12.09
CA ASN A 557 -19.77 -10.02 -10.90
C ASN A 557 -19.52 -11.36 -10.18
N LEU A 558 -18.24 -11.68 -9.97
CA LEU A 558 -17.84 -12.83 -9.17
C LEU A 558 -18.33 -12.62 -7.73
N ASP A 559 -18.82 -13.69 -7.12
CA ASP A 559 -19.17 -13.76 -5.70
C ASP A 559 -18.17 -14.70 -5.00
N VAL A 560 -17.50 -14.21 -3.97
CA VAL A 560 -16.61 -15.00 -3.11
C VAL A 560 -17.35 -15.25 -1.80
N ILE A 561 -17.95 -16.43 -1.71
CA ILE A 561 -18.76 -16.86 -0.55
C ILE A 561 -17.85 -17.22 0.63
N SER A 562 -16.67 -17.76 0.34
CA SER A 562 -15.66 -18.17 1.32
C SER A 562 -14.29 -18.23 0.66
N ASN A 563 -13.22 -17.96 1.41
CA ASN A 563 -11.82 -18.12 0.99
C ASN A 563 -10.95 -18.70 2.12
N LYS A 564 -11.52 -19.64 2.88
CA LYS A 564 -10.92 -20.15 4.12
C LYS A 564 -9.57 -20.82 3.88
N GLY A 565 -8.65 -20.63 4.82
CA GLY A 565 -7.35 -21.27 4.86
C GLY A 565 -7.37 -22.59 5.63
N PHE A 566 -6.56 -22.70 6.69
CA PHE A 566 -6.38 -23.94 7.45
C PHE A 566 -7.09 -23.91 8.81
N ASP A 567 -7.62 -25.04 9.27
CA ASP A 567 -8.30 -25.15 10.57
C ASP A 567 -7.62 -26.15 11.53
N ARG A 568 -6.50 -26.74 11.11
CA ARG A 568 -5.69 -27.61 11.95
C ARG A 568 -4.22 -27.57 11.54
N PHE A 569 -3.36 -27.53 12.54
CA PHE A 569 -1.92 -27.69 12.43
C PHE A 569 -1.50 -28.81 13.38
N ARG A 570 -0.68 -29.76 12.92
CA ARG A 570 -0.09 -30.75 13.81
C ARG A 570 1.33 -31.10 13.43
N VAL A 571 2.13 -31.50 14.41
CA VAL A 571 3.49 -32.02 14.21
C VAL A 571 3.58 -33.41 14.81
N ALA A 572 4.26 -34.32 14.12
CA ALA A 572 4.51 -35.66 14.63
C ALA A 572 5.43 -35.60 15.85
N VAL A 573 5.18 -36.45 16.85
CA VAL A 573 6.07 -36.62 18.01
C VAL A 573 6.28 -38.10 18.34
N PRO A 574 7.51 -38.50 18.71
CA PRO A 574 7.77 -39.85 19.19
C PRO A 574 6.94 -40.19 20.44
N ALA A 575 6.65 -41.47 20.60
CA ALA A 575 6.10 -41.98 21.84
C ALA A 575 7.07 -41.68 23.00
N GLY A 576 6.55 -41.13 24.10
CA GLY A 576 7.35 -40.79 25.27
C GLY A 576 7.93 -39.37 25.28
N THR A 577 7.67 -38.53 24.27
CA THR A 577 7.99 -37.10 24.35
C THR A 577 7.22 -36.45 25.50
N ASN A 578 7.95 -35.92 26.47
CA ASN A 578 7.38 -35.17 27.59
C ASN A 578 7.13 -33.72 27.17
N VAL A 579 5.86 -33.32 27.10
CA VAL A 579 5.45 -31.93 26.88
C VAL A 579 5.32 -31.23 28.22
N VAL A 580 6.16 -30.22 28.43
CA VAL A 580 6.25 -29.46 29.68
C VAL A 580 5.28 -28.29 29.67
N ASP A 581 5.14 -27.62 28.53
CA ASP A 581 4.34 -26.42 28.37
C ASP A 581 3.86 -26.27 26.92
N ASN A 582 2.75 -25.58 26.71
CA ASN A 582 2.24 -25.24 25.39
C ASN A 582 1.55 -23.87 25.40
N ARG A 583 1.63 -23.17 24.27
CA ARG A 583 0.97 -21.88 24.07
C ARG A 583 0.53 -21.72 22.63
N PHE A 584 -0.64 -21.14 22.43
CA PHE A 584 -1.12 -20.66 21.14
C PHE A 584 -1.18 -19.13 21.16
N SER A 585 -1.00 -18.50 20.00
CA SER A 585 -1.27 -17.08 19.82
C SER A 585 -1.66 -16.83 18.37
N ASP A 586 -2.86 -16.30 18.16
CA ASP A 586 -3.29 -15.71 16.90
C ASP A 586 -3.01 -14.20 16.83
N GLY A 587 -2.45 -13.63 17.91
CA GLY A 587 -2.03 -12.24 17.99
C GLY A 587 -3.14 -11.26 18.39
N ASP A 588 -4.37 -11.72 18.61
CA ASP A 588 -5.41 -10.89 19.24
C ASP A 588 -5.43 -11.08 20.77
N LEU A 589 -6.50 -10.61 21.43
CA LEU A 589 -6.68 -10.71 22.88
C LEU A 589 -7.96 -11.50 23.25
N ASP A 590 -8.59 -12.16 22.27
CA ASP A 590 -9.85 -12.89 22.43
C ASP A 590 -9.60 -14.40 22.56
N GLY A 591 -9.41 -14.88 23.79
CA GLY A 591 -9.25 -16.32 24.03
C GLY A 591 -10.45 -17.21 23.64
N GLY A 592 -11.57 -16.63 23.18
CA GLY A 592 -12.73 -17.38 22.68
C GLY A 592 -12.53 -18.01 21.30
N ASN A 593 -11.59 -17.50 20.50
CA ASN A 593 -11.25 -18.02 19.17
C ASN A 593 -9.97 -18.89 19.17
N ASP A 594 -9.34 -19.08 20.33
CA ASP A 594 -8.05 -19.77 20.48
C ASP A 594 -8.11 -21.24 20.04
N TRP A 595 -7.06 -21.69 19.36
CA TRP A 595 -6.96 -23.08 18.91
C TRP A 595 -6.63 -24.00 20.08
N THR A 596 -7.40 -25.08 20.20
CA THR A 596 -7.24 -26.05 21.28
C THR A 596 -6.08 -27.01 21.00
N PHE A 597 -5.22 -27.20 22.01
CA PHE A 597 -4.08 -28.11 21.95
C PHE A 597 -4.44 -29.53 22.42
N SER A 598 -3.86 -30.54 21.78
CA SER A 598 -3.86 -31.93 22.24
C SER A 598 -2.54 -32.63 21.94
N ASN A 599 -2.08 -33.48 22.85
CA ASN A 599 -0.95 -34.39 22.65
C ASN A 599 -1.45 -35.83 22.68
N SER A 600 -1.84 -36.36 21.51
CA SER A 600 -2.40 -37.71 21.40
C SER A 600 -2.17 -38.31 20.02
N GLY A 601 -2.23 -39.63 19.91
CA GLY A 601 -2.10 -40.33 18.62
C GLY A 601 -0.75 -40.16 17.93
N GLY A 602 0.30 -39.79 18.67
CA GLY A 602 1.63 -39.51 18.11
C GLY A 602 1.78 -38.11 17.50
N TYR A 603 0.88 -37.18 17.84
CA TYR A 603 0.92 -35.81 17.34
C TYR A 603 0.68 -34.78 18.45
N LEU A 604 1.34 -33.63 18.29
CA LEU A 604 0.93 -32.38 18.89
C LEU A 604 0.00 -31.68 17.91
N THR A 605 -1.26 -31.50 18.28
CA THR A 605 -2.30 -31.00 17.37
C THR A 605 -2.94 -29.75 17.97
N TRP A 606 -3.01 -28.69 17.17
CA TRP A 606 -3.83 -27.52 17.41
C TRP A 606 -5.00 -27.51 16.44
N THR A 607 -6.21 -27.42 16.97
CA THR A 607 -7.45 -27.43 16.18
C THR A 607 -8.23 -26.14 16.42
N ALA A 608 -8.64 -25.49 15.34
CA ALA A 608 -9.46 -24.29 15.38
C ALA A 608 -10.83 -24.57 16.01
N PRO A 609 -11.40 -23.64 16.79
CA PRO A 609 -12.82 -23.68 17.13
C PRO A 609 -13.70 -23.49 15.89
N ALA A 610 -14.98 -23.83 16.00
CA ALA A 610 -15.91 -23.73 14.89
C ALA A 610 -15.99 -22.28 14.34
N GLY A 611 -15.79 -22.13 13.04
CA GLY A 611 -15.82 -20.83 12.35
C GLY A 611 -14.47 -20.10 12.27
N ALA A 612 -13.45 -20.55 13.02
CA ALA A 612 -12.11 -20.00 12.97
C ALA A 612 -11.20 -20.78 12.00
N SER A 613 -10.23 -20.08 11.41
CA SER A 613 -9.22 -20.65 10.52
C SER A 613 -8.05 -19.68 10.36
N LEU A 614 -6.88 -20.22 10.02
CA LEU A 614 -5.72 -19.46 9.58
C LEU A 614 -5.93 -19.02 8.13
N ASP A 615 -6.63 -17.90 7.96
CA ASP A 615 -6.94 -17.29 6.66
C ASP A 615 -5.74 -16.49 6.11
N TRP A 616 -5.78 -16.14 4.83
CA TRP A 616 -4.64 -15.54 4.12
C TRP A 616 -4.18 -14.19 4.69
N GLY A 617 -2.89 -13.90 4.50
CA GLY A 617 -2.17 -12.79 5.10
C GLY A 617 -2.12 -12.86 6.63
N SER A 618 -2.29 -14.04 7.23
CA SER A 618 -2.26 -14.24 8.68
C SER A 618 -1.16 -15.19 9.12
N LEU A 619 -0.57 -14.92 10.28
CA LEU A 619 0.43 -15.73 10.96
C LEU A 619 -0.06 -16.09 12.36
N TYR A 620 -0.08 -17.38 12.68
CA TYR A 620 -0.31 -17.89 14.04
C TYR A 620 0.95 -18.53 14.59
N LEU A 621 1.13 -18.41 15.91
CA LEU A 621 2.23 -19.00 16.66
C LEU A 621 1.75 -20.18 17.50
N PHE A 622 2.36 -21.34 17.28
CA PHE A 622 2.14 -22.55 18.05
C PHE A 622 3.43 -22.88 18.80
N THR A 623 3.38 -22.86 20.13
CA THR A 623 4.55 -23.06 20.98
C THR A 623 4.39 -24.33 21.80
N VAL A 624 5.46 -25.12 21.89
CA VAL A 624 5.57 -26.25 22.81
C VAL A 624 6.96 -26.29 23.42
N THR A 625 7.04 -26.58 24.71
CA THR A 625 8.30 -26.90 25.40
C THR A 625 8.34 -28.39 25.67
N THR A 626 9.41 -29.07 25.25
CA THR A 626 9.57 -30.52 25.44
C THR A 626 10.95 -30.86 26.00
N SER A 627 11.11 -32.09 26.48
CA SER A 627 12.42 -32.64 26.85
C SER A 627 13.13 -33.37 25.69
N SER A 628 12.76 -33.07 24.44
CA SER A 628 13.21 -33.76 23.25
C SER A 628 13.91 -32.78 22.31
N ALA A 629 15.14 -33.11 21.92
CA ALA A 629 15.96 -32.32 21.00
C ALA A 629 15.34 -32.30 19.58
N PRO A 630 15.63 -31.27 18.76
CA PRO A 630 15.04 -31.18 17.43
C PRO A 630 15.63 -32.20 16.47
N ALA A 631 14.78 -32.80 15.64
CA ALA A 631 15.18 -33.52 14.43
C ALA A 631 14.29 -33.15 13.25
N ALA A 632 14.73 -33.48 12.04
CA ALA A 632 13.93 -33.30 10.84
C ALA A 632 12.67 -34.19 10.89
N GLY A 633 11.53 -33.63 10.51
CA GLY A 633 10.26 -34.33 10.42
C GLY A 633 9.27 -33.58 9.52
N SER A 634 7.98 -33.87 9.69
CA SER A 634 6.89 -33.22 8.95
C SER A 634 5.84 -32.67 9.90
N SER A 635 5.24 -31.58 9.47
CA SER A 635 4.01 -31.02 10.00
C SER A 635 2.87 -31.25 9.01
N GLU A 636 1.64 -31.17 9.48
CA GLU A 636 0.45 -31.28 8.65
C GLU A 636 -0.46 -30.06 8.80
N LEU A 637 -0.90 -29.54 7.66
CA LEU A 637 -1.90 -28.48 7.54
C LEU A 637 -3.20 -29.07 6.97
N ARG A 638 -4.32 -28.91 7.69
CA ARG A 638 -5.66 -29.28 7.18
C ARG A 638 -6.40 -28.05 6.67
N PRO A 639 -6.82 -28.00 5.40
CA PRO A 639 -7.70 -26.95 4.91
C PRO A 639 -9.07 -26.99 5.60
N ALA A 640 -9.60 -25.82 5.94
CA ALA A 640 -10.91 -25.68 6.58
C ALA A 640 -12.06 -26.03 5.61
N THR A 641 -11.93 -25.63 4.35
CA THR A 641 -12.87 -26.01 3.29
C THR A 641 -12.53 -27.43 2.82
N ALA A 642 -13.52 -28.32 2.78
CA ALA A 642 -13.34 -29.68 2.29
C ALA A 642 -12.90 -29.70 0.81
N GLY A 643 -12.06 -30.67 0.44
CA GLY A 643 -11.51 -30.79 -0.90
C GLY A 643 -10.34 -31.77 -0.94
N SER A 644 -9.78 -31.99 -2.14
CA SER A 644 -8.60 -32.81 -2.35
C SER A 644 -7.40 -31.95 -2.71
N PRO A 645 -6.23 -32.11 -2.05
CA PRO A 645 -6.02 -32.99 -0.91
C PRO A 645 -6.66 -32.45 0.38
N SER A 646 -6.95 -33.36 1.31
CA SER A 646 -7.54 -33.05 2.62
C SER A 646 -6.51 -32.61 3.66
N VAL A 647 -5.21 -32.83 3.40
CA VAL A 647 -4.07 -32.47 4.25
C VAL A 647 -2.87 -32.18 3.36
N TYR A 648 -2.01 -31.26 3.78
CA TYR A 648 -0.69 -31.03 3.21
C TYR A 648 0.39 -31.31 4.24
N ASP A 649 1.41 -32.07 3.83
CA ASP A 649 2.64 -32.26 4.59
C ASP A 649 3.63 -31.13 4.29
N VAL A 650 4.23 -30.56 5.35
CA VAL A 650 5.27 -29.53 5.23
C VAL A 650 6.45 -29.92 6.12
N PRO A 651 7.67 -30.10 5.55
CA PRO A 651 8.87 -30.41 6.33
C PRO A 651 9.11 -29.38 7.43
N THR A 652 9.55 -29.82 8.61
CA THR A 652 9.88 -28.94 9.73
C THR A 652 10.83 -29.62 10.72
N LEU A 653 11.19 -28.93 11.80
CA LEU A 653 11.84 -29.54 12.95
C LEU A 653 10.79 -30.01 13.94
N ILE A 654 10.88 -31.25 14.40
CA ILE A 654 9.98 -31.83 15.39
C ILE A 654 10.77 -32.27 16.64
N PRO A 655 10.11 -32.38 17.80
CA PRO A 655 10.70 -33.05 18.96
C PRO A 655 11.07 -34.50 18.61
N ALA A 656 12.32 -34.89 18.83
CA ALA A 656 12.79 -36.26 18.65
C ALA A 656 13.54 -36.76 19.89
N LEU A 657 13.44 -38.06 20.16
CA LEU A 657 14.29 -38.71 21.15
C LEU A 657 15.66 -38.92 20.52
N SER A 658 16.73 -38.55 21.23
CA SER A 658 18.07 -38.92 20.81
C SER A 658 18.22 -40.43 20.83
N ASP A 659 18.73 -41.02 19.76
CA ASP A 659 19.19 -42.41 19.75
C ASP A 659 20.42 -42.53 20.66
N ILE A 660 20.19 -42.60 21.98
CA ILE A 660 21.23 -42.80 23.00
C ILE A 660 21.84 -44.21 22.89
N ILE A 661 21.25 -45.10 22.07
CA ILE A 661 21.69 -46.50 21.93
C ILE A 661 23.14 -46.65 21.42
N PHE A 662 23.73 -45.64 20.77
CA PHE A 662 25.11 -45.74 20.25
C PHE A 662 26.14 -44.80 20.91
N GLN A 663 25.78 -44.04 21.96
CA GLN A 663 26.73 -43.11 22.59
C GLN A 663 27.72 -43.79 23.57
N HIS A 664 27.48 -45.06 23.90
CA HIS A 664 28.44 -45.93 24.55
C HIS A 664 28.76 -47.06 23.57
N GLY A 665 29.85 -46.89 22.82
CA GLY A 665 30.31 -47.88 21.85
C GLY A 665 30.47 -49.27 22.47
N PHE A 666 30.32 -50.31 21.64
CA PHE A 666 30.84 -51.63 21.95
C PHE A 666 32.37 -51.62 21.86
N GLU A 667 33.06 -50.94 22.79
CA GLU A 667 34.50 -51.13 23.06
C GLU A 667 34.79 -50.95 24.56
#